data_AF-A0A7M7NCZ3-F1
#
_entry.id   AF-A0A7M7NCZ3-F1
#
_cell.length_a   1.000
_cell.length_b   1.000
_cell.length_c   1.000
_cell.angle_alpha   90.00
_cell.angle_beta   90.00
_cell.angle_gamma   90.00
#
_symmetry.space_group_name_H-M   'P 1'
#
loop_
_entity.id
_entity.type
_entity.pdbx_description
1 polymer ?
#
loop_
_entity_poly.entity_id
_entity_poly.type
_entity_poly.pdbx_seq_one_letter_code
_entity_poly.pdbx_strand_id
1 'polypeptide(L)'
;MAKGTLVLLCCLLCAMQAYAVNQENFYPFGEGNRDDFLRQDNDVASPAIDLRWGIPFYNKKYWKIFVNDNGVLSFENKYTIYTEAQPVFPIGPNLEETTDRERILIAPFWGNVDMTQRGYVYYRQTTEQDLLDRASGEIHKGFVEWDDFQAKVLIIATWMEVGFFGIADGYNLKNTFQCIIASDEFETFAIFIYDQLDWTTGTESNGGADNGIGGTPAQVGFNAGDGSKSMSHQYSRDGTFLGGLVTESNIEIAGLWAYYISSVSVDIGGCTTAGEVKTFPRYDSMLGHQFLYIQGPCFTLEDDIWLQFGPADDPIALTNCTWMSAQRAWCVVPTFFQVGRIETRVSNNDAITFPFTGTFDIVDVGDVPAGIQRINPHSEAWMLADRPVAIEWDASLINYTQINIDLLTYSETDGVPSWEEQEDIEHDAPNTGRYEWIPSAIGGITPDNAVGVLRITRRYKRSLFAIWSDVHWLGYMMNDKFQRSPATYSNQQCEIWNEKMNNEPVWNYDQDLNPCPCDLSQALADRARFRPVDFCDMSTAGFDDNEDYCFLREGIKHCVINIINSPQNADSVCCYDYEENLVYAGDSFSGSFSHRTTVNGVPPYNAPKAVPVLSTWINDIIPYYSCCVWGDLCEYYQVHRPTRDCRWYDSPRMAVVFGDPHFVTFDGVEYSFNGKGNGHSCGLRREPRTGSYCRVGPNRCRIGKEIGSKPLDSPPWP
;
A
#
# COMPACT_ATOMS: atom_id res chain seq x y z
N MET A 1 20.06 22.82 -75.36
CA MET A 1 20.87 24.06 -75.28
C MET A 1 20.08 25.03 -74.42
N ALA A 2 20.50 25.17 -73.15
CA ALA A 2 21.34 26.29 -72.69
C ALA A 2 20.43 27.49 -72.35
N LYS A 3 20.10 27.71 -71.07
CA LYS A 3 20.92 28.24 -69.96
C LYS A 3 20.62 29.74 -69.81
N GLY A 4 20.08 30.11 -68.64
CA GLY A 4 20.29 31.44 -68.08
C GLY A 4 19.04 32.20 -67.68
N THR A 5 18.38 31.82 -66.59
CA THR A 5 17.80 32.75 -65.59
C THR A 5 17.22 31.96 -64.41
N LEU A 6 18.05 31.55 -63.43
CA LEU A 6 17.58 31.21 -62.07
C LEU A 6 18.76 31.04 -61.07
N VAL A 7 19.70 31.99 -61.01
CA VAL A 7 20.86 31.91 -60.08
C VAL A 7 20.90 33.06 -59.06
N LEU A 8 19.86 33.90 -58.96
CA LEU A 8 19.90 35.06 -58.05
C LEU A 8 18.79 35.13 -57.00
N LEU A 9 18.17 34.00 -56.64
CA LEU A 9 17.22 33.95 -55.51
C LEU A 9 17.45 32.77 -54.55
N CYS A 10 18.66 32.21 -54.52
CA CYS A 10 18.99 31.07 -53.65
C CYS A 10 20.20 31.34 -52.73
N CYS A 11 20.76 32.56 -52.72
CA CYS A 11 21.95 32.92 -51.92
C CYS A 11 21.70 33.97 -50.81
N LEU A 12 20.45 34.18 -50.39
CA LEU A 12 20.10 35.06 -49.25
C LEU A 12 19.31 34.37 -48.13
N LEU A 13 19.30 33.03 -48.10
CA LEU A 13 18.74 32.22 -46.99
C LEU A 13 19.81 31.35 -46.31
N CYS A 14 21.07 31.80 -46.35
CA CYS A 14 22.16 31.19 -45.58
C CYS A 14 22.56 32.16 -44.46
N ALA A 15 21.94 31.99 -43.28
CA ALA A 15 22.44 32.30 -41.93
C ALA A 15 21.29 32.62 -40.96
N MET A 16 20.45 31.62 -40.67
CA MET A 16 19.89 31.41 -39.32
C MET A 16 19.76 29.90 -39.13
N GLN A 17 20.90 29.23 -38.93
CA GLN A 17 20.87 28.01 -38.12
C GLN A 17 20.75 28.50 -36.68
N ALA A 18 19.51 28.61 -36.20
CA ALA A 18 19.28 28.52 -34.77
C ALA A 18 19.79 27.13 -34.36
N TYR A 19 20.81 27.10 -33.51
CA TYR A 19 21.26 25.87 -32.88
C TYR A 19 20.08 25.33 -32.08
N ALA A 20 19.44 24.27 -32.57
CA ALA A 20 18.45 23.54 -31.78
C ALA A 20 19.20 22.83 -30.65
N VAL A 21 18.96 23.28 -29.42
CA VAL A 21 19.40 22.63 -28.17
C VAL A 21 18.74 21.25 -28.11
N ASN A 22 19.48 20.20 -27.73
CA ASN A 22 18.93 18.85 -27.64
C ASN A 22 18.18 18.66 -26.29
N GLN A 23 17.03 19.34 -26.16
CA GLN A 23 16.15 19.30 -24.97
C GLN A 23 15.18 18.10 -24.98
N GLU A 24 15.56 16.97 -25.58
CA GLU A 24 14.65 15.82 -25.78
C GLU A 24 14.00 15.32 -24.48
N ASN A 25 14.67 15.49 -23.33
CA ASN A 25 14.17 15.05 -22.03
C ASN A 25 13.47 16.14 -21.19
N PHE A 26 13.41 17.40 -21.61
CA PHE A 26 12.73 18.44 -20.82
C PHE A 26 11.21 18.32 -20.99
N TYR A 27 10.47 18.70 -19.94
CA TYR A 27 9.04 18.98 -20.09
C TYR A 27 8.91 20.27 -20.90
N PRO A 28 7.97 20.37 -21.87
CA PRO A 28 7.82 21.56 -22.70
C PRO A 28 7.71 22.82 -21.85
N PHE A 29 8.45 23.87 -22.17
CA PHE A 29 8.51 25.10 -21.38
C PHE A 29 8.62 26.35 -22.27
N GLY A 30 8.52 27.53 -21.66
CA GLY A 30 8.55 28.83 -22.32
C GLY A 30 7.15 29.39 -22.62
N GLU A 31 7.09 30.64 -23.08
CA GLU A 31 5.84 31.35 -23.34
C GLU A 31 4.91 30.61 -24.32
N GLY A 32 5.47 29.88 -25.29
CA GLY A 32 4.70 29.05 -26.24
C GLY A 32 3.92 27.90 -25.57
N ASN A 33 4.32 27.51 -24.36
CA ASN A 33 3.65 26.51 -23.53
C ASN A 33 2.82 27.15 -22.39
N ARG A 34 2.56 28.46 -22.47
CA ARG A 34 1.80 29.25 -21.49
C ARG A 34 2.46 29.34 -20.12
N ASP A 35 3.80 29.34 -20.10
CA ASP A 35 4.57 29.61 -18.89
C ASP A 35 4.54 31.10 -18.54
N ASP A 36 4.45 31.37 -17.25
CA ASP A 36 4.90 32.65 -16.70
C ASP A 36 6.43 32.67 -16.67
N PHE A 37 7.01 33.86 -16.56
CA PHE A 37 8.46 34.02 -16.48
C PHE A 37 8.84 35.08 -15.43
N LEU A 38 10.05 34.94 -14.86
CA LEU A 38 10.60 35.94 -13.97
C LEU A 38 11.03 37.18 -14.75
N ARG A 39 10.93 38.36 -14.12
CA ARG A 39 11.48 39.60 -14.71
C ARG A 39 12.99 39.42 -14.93
N GLN A 40 13.51 40.01 -16.01
CA GLN A 40 14.96 40.02 -16.28
C GLN A 40 15.69 40.92 -15.28
N ASP A 41 16.18 40.35 -14.18
CA ASP A 41 16.86 41.05 -13.10
C ASP A 41 17.63 40.04 -12.22
N ASN A 42 18.32 40.52 -11.18
CA ASN A 42 19.00 39.70 -10.18
C ASN A 42 18.19 39.63 -8.87
N ASP A 43 18.29 38.50 -8.17
CA ASP A 43 17.65 38.22 -6.87
C ASP A 43 16.13 38.40 -6.91
N VAL A 44 15.50 37.73 -7.88
CA VAL A 44 14.06 37.81 -8.13
C VAL A 44 13.32 36.51 -7.90
N ALA A 45 12.09 36.62 -7.42
CA ALA A 45 11.19 35.48 -7.27
C ALA A 45 9.83 35.78 -7.90
N SER A 46 9.10 34.71 -8.22
CA SER A 46 7.74 34.77 -8.72
C SER A 46 6.79 35.39 -7.67
N PRO A 47 5.61 35.86 -8.09
CA PRO A 47 4.47 35.95 -7.20
C PRO A 47 4.15 34.58 -6.56
N ALA A 48 3.29 34.58 -5.54
CA ALA A 48 2.81 33.34 -4.94
C ALA A 48 2.03 32.53 -5.99
N ILE A 49 2.43 31.28 -6.19
CA ILE A 49 1.70 30.32 -7.00
C ILE A 49 0.80 29.53 -6.03
N ASP A 50 -0.51 29.73 -6.12
CA ASP A 50 -1.48 29.05 -5.27
C ASP A 50 -1.67 27.59 -5.70
N LEU A 51 -1.40 26.67 -4.78
CA LEU A 51 -1.46 25.23 -5.01
C LEU A 51 -2.88 24.72 -4.77
N ARG A 52 -3.59 24.40 -5.85
CA ARG A 52 -5.03 24.09 -5.82
C ARG A 52 -5.41 23.00 -4.81
N TRP A 53 -4.59 21.96 -4.71
CA TRP A 53 -4.85 20.82 -3.81
C TRP A 53 -3.89 20.73 -2.64
N GLY A 54 -2.94 21.69 -2.54
CA GLY A 54 -1.82 21.65 -1.61
C GLY A 54 -0.84 20.50 -1.90
N ILE A 55 0.42 20.68 -1.54
CA ILE A 55 1.49 19.72 -1.80
C ILE A 55 2.14 19.27 -0.50
N PRO A 56 2.10 17.97 -0.19
CA PRO A 56 2.90 17.35 0.87
C PRO A 56 4.41 17.48 0.64
N PHE A 57 5.12 18.00 1.64
CA PHE A 57 6.58 18.04 1.70
C PHE A 57 7.04 17.94 3.16
N TYR A 58 7.93 17.00 3.49
CA TYR A 58 8.37 16.73 4.87
C TYR A 58 7.23 16.47 5.87
N ASN A 59 6.23 15.67 5.46
CA ASN A 59 5.03 15.34 6.24
C ASN A 59 4.20 16.58 6.66
N LYS A 60 4.29 17.67 5.90
CA LYS A 60 3.45 18.86 6.03
C LYS A 60 2.91 19.27 4.68
N LYS A 61 1.65 19.71 4.63
CA LYS A 61 0.99 20.14 3.39
C LYS A 61 1.09 21.66 3.23
N TYR A 62 1.58 22.11 2.07
CA TYR A 62 1.76 23.51 1.73
C TYR A 62 0.82 23.96 0.62
N TRP A 63 0.42 25.23 0.64
CA TRP A 63 -0.60 25.78 -0.27
C TRP A 63 -0.07 26.86 -1.20
N LYS A 64 1.20 27.25 -1.03
CA LYS A 64 1.85 28.28 -1.84
C LYS A 64 3.29 27.86 -2.12
N ILE A 65 3.70 28.08 -3.35
CA ILE A 65 5.09 27.90 -3.78
C ILE A 65 5.56 29.14 -4.53
N PHE A 66 6.86 29.40 -4.49
CA PHE A 66 7.52 30.48 -5.20
C PHE A 66 8.73 29.93 -5.94
N VAL A 67 8.98 30.42 -7.15
CA VAL A 67 10.15 30.07 -7.97
C VAL A 67 11.11 31.25 -7.96
N ASN A 68 12.38 30.99 -7.63
CA ASN A 68 13.42 32.01 -7.56
C ASN A 68 14.49 31.78 -8.64
N ASP A 69 15.09 32.87 -9.10
CA ASP A 69 16.14 32.87 -10.12
C ASP A 69 17.38 32.07 -9.74
N ASN A 70 17.79 32.08 -8.47
CA ASN A 70 18.93 31.34 -7.92
C ASN A 70 18.75 29.81 -7.87
N GLY A 71 17.76 29.25 -8.58
CA GLY A 71 17.56 27.80 -8.71
C GLY A 71 16.93 27.15 -7.49
N VAL A 72 16.01 27.86 -6.84
CA VAL A 72 15.31 27.40 -5.63
C VAL A 72 13.80 27.60 -5.78
N LEU A 73 13.03 26.62 -5.29
CA LEU A 73 11.62 26.76 -4.99
C LEU A 73 11.45 26.86 -3.47
N SER A 74 10.59 27.78 -3.03
CA SER A 74 10.32 28.03 -1.60
C SER A 74 8.83 27.94 -1.28
N PHE A 75 8.50 27.56 -0.05
CA PHE A 75 7.13 27.48 0.46
C PHE A 75 6.85 28.50 1.57
N GLU A 76 5.57 28.81 1.80
CA GLU A 76 5.04 29.78 2.78
C GLU A 76 5.39 31.25 2.46
N ASN A 77 6.68 31.56 2.34
CA ASN A 77 7.18 32.86 1.93
C ASN A 77 8.14 32.76 0.75
N LYS A 78 8.20 33.83 -0.03
CA LYS A 78 9.23 33.99 -1.05
C LYS A 78 10.61 33.96 -0.40
N TYR A 79 11.58 33.45 -1.14
CA TYR A 79 12.99 33.51 -0.79
C TYR A 79 13.71 34.21 -1.95
N THR A 80 14.38 35.32 -1.68
CA THR A 80 14.95 36.19 -2.74
C THR A 80 16.43 36.48 -2.57
N ILE A 81 17.00 36.27 -1.38
CA ILE A 81 18.36 36.73 -1.09
C ILE A 81 19.37 35.61 -1.33
N TYR A 82 20.32 35.83 -2.25
CA TYR A 82 21.60 35.14 -2.24
C TYR A 82 22.59 35.88 -1.31
N THR A 83 23.41 35.16 -0.55
CA THR A 83 24.48 35.76 0.27
C THR A 83 25.83 35.09 0.00
N GLU A 84 26.93 35.85 0.15
CA GLU A 84 28.33 35.38 0.07
C GLU A 84 28.61 34.04 0.79
N ALA A 85 27.92 33.75 1.90
CA ALA A 85 28.16 32.60 2.76
C ALA A 85 27.06 31.53 2.70
N GLN A 86 26.50 31.26 1.51
CA GLN A 86 25.43 30.28 1.26
C GLN A 86 25.29 29.19 2.33
N PRO A 87 24.25 29.24 3.17
CA PRO A 87 24.10 28.35 4.30
C PRO A 87 23.90 26.90 3.86
N VAL A 88 24.47 25.97 4.62
CA VAL A 88 24.39 24.53 4.34
C VAL A 88 23.12 23.97 4.97
N PHE A 89 22.42 23.09 4.25
CA PHE A 89 21.31 22.32 4.84
C PHE A 89 21.78 21.47 6.04
N PRO A 90 20.98 21.32 7.11
CA PRO A 90 19.63 21.87 7.29
C PRO A 90 19.64 23.35 7.73
N ILE A 91 18.68 24.13 7.21
CA ILE A 91 18.52 25.54 7.56
C ILE A 91 17.18 25.74 8.26
N GLY A 92 17.21 26.36 9.43
CA GLY A 92 16.02 26.72 10.20
C GLY A 92 15.44 28.07 9.80
N PRO A 93 14.34 28.51 10.43
CA PRO A 93 13.76 29.81 10.13
C PRO A 93 14.70 30.95 10.59
N ASN A 94 14.78 32.03 9.80
CA ASN A 94 15.43 33.26 10.24
C ASN A 94 14.44 34.12 11.02
N LEU A 95 14.52 34.08 12.35
CA LEU A 95 13.61 34.82 13.24
C LEU A 95 13.82 36.34 13.20
N GLU A 96 14.92 36.81 12.63
CA GLU A 96 15.23 38.25 12.49
C GLU A 96 14.61 38.85 11.21
N GLU A 97 14.19 38.02 10.26
CA GLU A 97 13.62 38.45 8.99
C GLU A 97 12.11 38.21 8.92
N THR A 98 11.43 39.09 8.17
CA THR A 98 9.97 39.04 8.02
C THR A 98 9.53 38.50 6.65
N THR A 99 10.37 38.62 5.63
CA THR A 99 10.06 38.19 4.26
C THR A 99 10.66 36.83 3.90
N ASP A 100 11.85 36.50 4.41
CA ASP A 100 12.59 35.27 4.08
C ASP A 100 12.71 34.39 5.35
N ARG A 101 11.64 34.44 6.17
CA ARG A 101 11.60 33.85 7.51
C ARG A 101 11.67 32.33 7.46
N GLU A 102 10.71 31.69 6.80
CA GLU A 102 10.73 30.24 6.63
C GLU A 102 11.67 29.88 5.48
N ARG A 103 12.45 28.83 5.67
CA ARG A 103 13.45 28.36 4.69
C ARG A 103 13.11 26.96 4.26
N ILE A 104 11.86 26.74 3.86
CA ILE A 104 11.38 25.46 3.35
C ILE A 104 11.68 25.44 1.85
N LEU A 105 12.69 24.67 1.44
CA LEU A 105 13.34 24.83 0.13
C LEU A 105 13.45 23.51 -0.62
N ILE A 106 13.19 23.58 -1.93
CA ILE A 106 13.58 22.60 -2.92
C ILE A 106 14.61 23.26 -3.82
N ALA A 107 15.83 22.76 -3.81
CA ALA A 107 16.98 23.33 -4.52
C ALA A 107 17.43 22.34 -5.60
N PRO A 108 16.87 22.40 -6.83
CA PRO A 108 17.45 21.69 -7.97
C PRO A 108 18.88 22.16 -8.24
N PHE A 109 19.17 23.45 -8.14
CA PHE A 109 20.52 23.96 -8.29
C PHE A 109 20.64 25.34 -7.62
N TRP A 110 20.95 25.38 -6.33
CA TRP A 110 21.03 26.65 -5.62
C TRP A 110 22.40 27.32 -5.81
N GLY A 111 22.48 28.26 -6.75
CA GLY A 111 23.68 29.03 -7.08
C GLY A 111 23.32 30.49 -7.36
N ASN A 112 24.33 31.38 -7.41
CA ASN A 112 24.13 32.81 -7.65
C ASN A 112 23.83 33.07 -9.13
N VAL A 113 22.60 32.83 -9.54
CA VAL A 113 22.14 32.99 -10.92
C VAL A 113 21.88 34.46 -11.18
N ASP A 114 22.42 34.98 -12.28
CA ASP A 114 22.19 36.35 -12.69
C ASP A 114 21.57 36.36 -14.09
N MET A 115 20.31 36.77 -14.16
CA MET A 115 19.58 36.88 -15.42
C MET A 115 19.77 38.24 -16.11
N THR A 116 20.42 39.23 -15.50
CA THR A 116 20.52 40.59 -16.07
C THR A 116 21.16 40.60 -17.46
N GLN A 117 22.09 39.67 -17.72
CA GLN A 117 22.80 39.56 -18.99
C GLN A 117 22.21 38.50 -19.93
N ARG A 118 21.61 37.42 -19.40
CA ARG A 118 21.17 36.26 -20.19
C ARG A 118 20.26 35.30 -19.44
N GLY A 119 19.64 34.40 -20.19
CA GLY A 119 18.84 33.30 -19.67
C GLY A 119 17.48 33.75 -19.17
N TYR A 120 16.61 32.77 -18.91
CA TYR A 120 15.24 33.01 -18.47
C TYR A 120 14.82 31.94 -17.47
N VAL A 121 13.94 32.31 -16.55
CA VAL A 121 13.29 31.37 -15.64
C VAL A 121 11.80 31.33 -15.94
N TYR A 122 11.34 30.18 -16.39
CA TYR A 122 9.95 29.90 -16.72
C TYR A 122 9.30 29.04 -15.65
N TYR A 123 8.02 29.24 -15.41
CA TYR A 123 7.28 28.38 -14.49
C TYR A 123 5.79 28.30 -14.85
N ARG A 124 5.18 27.14 -14.55
CA ARG A 124 3.73 26.96 -14.61
C ARG A 124 3.24 25.88 -13.66
N GLN A 125 1.96 25.96 -13.31
CA GLN A 125 1.20 24.83 -12.79
C GLN A 125 0.33 24.26 -13.93
N THR A 126 0.34 22.95 -14.13
CA THR A 126 -0.41 22.29 -15.21
C THR A 126 -1.12 21.02 -14.74
N THR A 127 -2.20 20.68 -15.45
CA THR A 127 -3.00 19.46 -15.29
C THR A 127 -3.22 18.80 -16.67
N GLU A 128 -2.29 19.02 -17.61
CA GLU A 128 -2.33 18.41 -18.95
C GLU A 128 -2.01 16.91 -18.86
N GLN A 129 -2.93 16.07 -19.35
CA GLN A 129 -2.87 14.61 -19.15
C GLN A 129 -1.56 13.99 -19.66
N ASP A 130 -1.11 14.34 -20.86
CA ASP A 130 0.13 13.78 -21.44
C ASP A 130 1.36 14.03 -20.55
N LEU A 131 1.41 15.17 -19.84
CA LEU A 131 2.50 15.49 -18.93
C LEU A 131 2.35 14.75 -17.60
N LEU A 132 1.12 14.59 -17.11
CA LEU A 132 0.82 13.82 -15.91
C LEU A 132 1.20 12.34 -16.10
N ASP A 133 0.79 11.74 -17.21
CA ASP A 133 1.10 10.35 -17.56
C ASP A 133 2.60 10.15 -17.70
N ARG A 134 3.31 11.12 -18.31
CA ARG A 134 4.76 11.10 -18.40
C ARG A 134 5.43 11.10 -17.02
N ALA A 135 5.02 12.01 -16.12
CA ALA A 135 5.59 12.10 -14.78
C ALA A 135 5.34 10.84 -13.97
N SER A 136 4.13 10.29 -14.03
CA SER A 136 3.79 9.00 -13.43
C SER A 136 4.70 7.88 -13.93
N GLY A 137 4.87 7.73 -15.25
CA GLY A 137 5.74 6.72 -15.83
C GLY A 137 7.23 6.89 -15.47
N GLU A 138 7.71 8.12 -15.30
CA GLU A 138 9.08 8.40 -14.80
C GLU A 138 9.23 8.00 -13.32
N ILE A 139 8.22 8.28 -12.48
CA ILE A 139 8.21 7.91 -11.06
C ILE A 139 8.17 6.39 -10.88
N HIS A 140 7.32 5.69 -11.63
CA HIS A 140 7.21 4.22 -11.55
C HIS A 140 8.55 3.53 -11.81
N LYS A 141 9.41 4.07 -12.68
CA LYS A 141 10.75 3.50 -12.94
C LYS A 141 11.64 3.52 -11.70
N GLY A 142 11.58 4.58 -10.91
CA GLY A 142 12.46 4.83 -9.76
C GLY A 142 11.89 4.42 -8.41
N PHE A 143 10.59 4.13 -8.32
CA PHE A 143 9.88 3.98 -7.05
C PHE A 143 8.81 2.89 -7.14
N VAL A 144 9.21 1.64 -6.87
CA VAL A 144 8.32 0.48 -7.05
C VAL A 144 7.10 0.52 -6.12
N GLU A 145 7.22 1.02 -4.89
CA GLU A 145 6.12 1.02 -3.90
C GLU A 145 4.94 1.91 -4.31
N TRP A 146 5.12 2.76 -5.32
CA TRP A 146 4.13 3.68 -5.85
C TRP A 146 3.85 3.40 -7.33
N ASP A 147 3.89 2.13 -7.77
CA ASP A 147 3.59 1.74 -9.15
C ASP A 147 2.13 2.07 -9.56
N ASP A 148 1.26 2.35 -8.60
CA ASP A 148 -0.11 2.84 -8.78
C ASP A 148 -0.23 4.37 -8.77
N PHE A 149 0.85 5.12 -8.53
CA PHE A 149 0.81 6.58 -8.44
C PHE A 149 0.36 7.23 -9.76
N GLN A 150 -0.63 8.12 -9.67
CA GLN A 150 -1.14 8.89 -10.81
C GLN A 150 -1.08 10.39 -10.49
N ALA A 151 -0.17 11.11 -11.14
CA ALA A 151 -0.03 12.54 -10.95
C ALA A 151 -1.34 13.25 -11.36
N LYS A 152 -1.78 14.21 -10.54
CA LYS A 152 -2.96 15.06 -10.83
C LYS A 152 -2.57 16.51 -11.12
N VAL A 153 -1.43 16.93 -10.61
CA VAL A 153 -0.90 18.28 -10.81
C VAL A 153 0.61 18.25 -10.94
N LEU A 154 1.13 19.07 -11.85
CA LEU A 154 2.55 19.36 -11.96
C LEU A 154 2.81 20.84 -11.70
N ILE A 155 3.94 21.13 -11.05
CA ILE A 155 4.61 22.43 -11.12
C ILE A 155 5.88 22.22 -11.91
N ILE A 156 6.07 23.01 -12.95
CA ILE A 156 7.23 22.96 -13.83
C ILE A 156 7.96 24.28 -13.63
N ALA A 157 9.25 24.23 -13.31
CA ALA A 157 10.13 25.38 -13.23
C ALA A 157 11.40 25.11 -14.04
N THR A 158 11.72 25.97 -15.00
CA THR A 158 12.87 25.80 -15.91
C THR A 158 13.79 27.00 -15.83
N TRP A 159 15.07 26.76 -15.58
CA TRP A 159 16.15 27.74 -15.72
C TRP A 159 16.84 27.47 -17.04
N MET A 160 16.60 28.34 -18.03
CA MET A 160 17.07 28.18 -19.40
C MET A 160 18.26 29.09 -19.67
N GLU A 161 19.41 28.49 -20.03
CA GLU A 161 20.64 29.19 -20.41
C GLU A 161 21.08 30.30 -19.42
N VAL A 162 20.87 30.07 -18.13
CA VAL A 162 21.13 31.07 -17.08
C VAL A 162 22.62 31.23 -16.82
N GLY A 163 23.05 32.48 -16.63
CA GLY A 163 24.42 32.83 -16.24
C GLY A 163 24.59 32.90 -14.73
N PHE A 164 25.82 33.16 -14.28
CA PHE A 164 26.14 33.40 -12.87
C PHE A 164 26.53 34.85 -12.60
N PHE A 165 26.32 35.28 -11.37
CA PHE A 165 26.68 36.62 -10.91
C PHE A 165 28.19 36.90 -11.03
N GLY A 166 28.50 38.00 -11.71
CA GLY A 166 29.86 38.48 -11.93
C GLY A 166 30.66 37.73 -13.00
N ILE A 167 29.98 37.03 -13.91
CA ILE A 167 30.60 36.54 -15.15
C ILE A 167 31.25 37.71 -15.92
N ALA A 168 32.49 37.51 -16.37
CA ALA A 168 33.21 38.53 -17.13
C ALA A 168 32.64 38.68 -18.55
N ASP A 169 32.71 39.90 -19.09
CA ASP A 169 32.28 40.20 -20.45
C ASP A 169 32.98 39.29 -21.48
N GLY A 170 32.21 38.73 -22.42
CA GLY A 170 32.73 37.91 -23.52
C GLY A 170 32.82 36.40 -23.23
N TYR A 171 32.52 35.96 -22.01
CA TYR A 171 32.38 34.54 -21.68
C TYR A 171 30.93 34.08 -21.89
N ASN A 172 30.75 32.81 -22.29
CA ASN A 172 29.45 32.27 -22.70
C ASN A 172 29.02 31.03 -21.89
N LEU A 173 29.38 30.98 -20.61
CA LEU A 173 29.01 29.89 -19.70
C LEU A 173 27.52 29.99 -19.38
N LYS A 174 26.82 28.86 -19.44
CA LYS A 174 25.36 28.80 -19.22
C LYS A 174 24.95 27.46 -18.61
N ASN A 175 23.93 27.52 -17.75
CA ASN A 175 23.29 26.34 -17.19
C ASN A 175 21.85 26.23 -17.68
N THR A 176 21.41 25.02 -17.99
CA THR A 176 20.03 24.70 -18.34
C THR A 176 19.56 23.49 -17.52
N PHE A 177 18.57 23.72 -16.65
CA PHE A 177 18.02 22.70 -15.76
C PHE A 177 16.53 22.97 -15.46
N GLN A 178 15.81 21.95 -15.02
CA GLN A 178 14.37 22.00 -14.76
C GLN A 178 14.01 21.21 -13.51
N CYS A 179 12.97 21.66 -12.80
CA CYS A 179 12.36 20.98 -11.67
C CYS A 179 10.88 20.75 -11.94
N ILE A 180 10.44 19.50 -11.77
CA ILE A 180 9.04 19.08 -11.84
C ILE A 180 8.62 18.66 -10.44
N ILE A 181 7.56 19.24 -9.90
CA ILE A 181 6.90 18.71 -8.71
C ILE A 181 5.62 18.04 -9.16
N ALA A 182 5.53 16.72 -9.00
CA ALA A 182 4.37 15.91 -9.36
C ALA A 182 3.65 15.46 -8.11
N SER A 183 2.33 15.70 -8.02
CA SER A 183 1.54 15.28 -6.86
C SER A 183 0.17 14.73 -7.26
N ASP A 184 -0.32 13.77 -6.48
CA ASP A 184 -1.68 13.21 -6.55
C ASP A 184 -2.60 13.70 -5.41
N GLU A 185 -2.14 14.75 -4.70
CA GLU A 185 -2.70 15.39 -3.49
C GLU A 185 -2.24 14.79 -2.14
N PHE A 186 -1.77 13.55 -2.12
CA PHE A 186 -1.36 12.81 -0.92
C PHE A 186 0.14 12.48 -0.95
N GLU A 187 0.61 12.07 -2.12
CA GLU A 187 1.98 11.80 -2.45
C GLU A 187 2.51 12.86 -3.42
N THR A 188 3.80 13.11 -3.31
CA THR A 188 4.53 14.16 -4.02
C THR A 188 5.94 13.70 -4.29
N PHE A 189 6.33 13.86 -5.54
CA PHE A 189 7.66 13.63 -6.04
C PHE A 189 8.25 14.92 -6.63
N ALA A 190 9.57 15.05 -6.54
CA ALA A 190 10.32 16.07 -7.26
C ALA A 190 11.21 15.38 -8.29
N ILE A 191 11.20 15.86 -9.52
CA ILE A 191 12.08 15.40 -10.61
C ILE A 191 12.98 16.57 -11.00
N PHE A 192 14.30 16.40 -10.88
CA PHE A 192 15.29 17.35 -11.36
C PHE A 192 15.83 16.86 -12.70
N ILE A 193 15.92 17.75 -13.67
CA ILE A 193 16.34 17.46 -15.04
C ILE A 193 17.49 18.40 -15.38
N TYR A 194 18.64 17.87 -15.79
CA TYR A 194 19.82 18.65 -16.16
C TYR A 194 20.22 18.35 -17.61
N ASP A 195 20.44 19.41 -18.40
CA ASP A 195 20.95 19.33 -19.78
C ASP A 195 22.41 19.78 -19.85
N GLN A 196 22.66 21.00 -19.40
CA GLN A 196 23.98 21.62 -19.47
C GLN A 196 24.30 22.33 -18.16
N LEU A 197 25.47 22.05 -17.58
CA LEU A 197 26.01 22.72 -16.40
C LEU A 197 27.46 23.17 -16.67
N ASP A 198 27.64 24.37 -17.22
CA ASP A 198 28.96 24.93 -17.53
C ASP A 198 29.65 25.57 -16.31
N TRP A 199 28.86 26.01 -15.33
CA TRP A 199 29.36 26.71 -14.16
C TRP A 199 28.75 26.14 -12.87
N THR A 200 29.51 26.24 -11.79
CA THR A 200 29.13 25.73 -10.47
C THR A 200 29.10 26.82 -9.39
N THR A 201 29.82 27.92 -9.61
CA THR A 201 30.02 28.96 -8.59
C THR A 201 30.07 30.36 -9.19
N GLY A 202 29.34 31.32 -8.59
CA GLY A 202 29.44 32.74 -8.91
C GLY A 202 30.60 33.45 -8.20
N THR A 203 30.95 34.67 -8.63
CA THR A 203 32.11 35.39 -8.07
C THR A 203 31.95 35.77 -6.60
N GLU A 204 30.71 36.05 -6.16
CA GLU A 204 30.36 36.32 -4.76
C GLU A 204 30.65 35.12 -3.84
N SER A 205 30.64 33.90 -4.40
CA SER A 205 30.99 32.67 -3.68
C SER A 205 32.44 32.24 -3.91
N ASN A 206 33.32 33.17 -4.31
CA ASN A 206 34.73 32.98 -4.66
C ASN A 206 34.98 32.13 -5.92
N GLY A 207 34.02 32.10 -6.86
CA GLY A 207 34.21 31.51 -8.18
C GLY A 207 35.04 32.40 -9.11
N GLY A 208 35.68 31.81 -10.13
CA GLY A 208 36.39 32.55 -11.17
C GLY A 208 35.41 33.24 -12.14
N ALA A 209 35.63 34.52 -12.42
CA ALA A 209 34.77 35.31 -13.33
C ALA A 209 34.82 34.81 -14.80
N ASP A 210 35.88 34.09 -15.18
CA ASP A 210 36.14 33.58 -16.52
C ASP A 210 35.71 32.11 -16.72
N ASN A 211 35.52 31.36 -15.63
CA ASN A 211 35.29 29.91 -15.68
C ASN A 211 34.10 29.42 -14.84
N GLY A 212 33.56 30.26 -13.94
CA GLY A 212 32.41 29.90 -13.12
C GLY A 212 32.63 28.72 -12.18
N ILE A 213 33.88 28.43 -11.81
CA ILE A 213 34.28 27.32 -10.93
C ILE A 213 35.22 27.79 -9.83
N GLY A 214 35.43 26.95 -8.82
CA GLY A 214 36.17 27.30 -7.59
C GLY A 214 35.22 27.81 -6.50
N GLY A 215 35.75 28.24 -5.35
CA GLY A 215 34.92 28.77 -4.27
C GLY A 215 33.94 27.76 -3.67
N THR A 216 32.71 28.22 -3.38
CA THR A 216 31.61 27.42 -2.85
C THR A 216 30.60 27.08 -3.95
N PRO A 217 30.56 25.82 -4.45
CA PRO A 217 29.66 25.41 -5.52
C PRO A 217 28.19 25.37 -5.10
N ALA A 218 27.32 25.32 -6.10
CA ALA A 218 25.88 25.27 -5.91
C ALA A 218 25.41 24.10 -5.03
N GLN A 219 24.37 24.34 -4.24
CA GLN A 219 23.76 23.36 -3.35
C GLN A 219 22.54 22.72 -3.99
N VAL A 220 22.49 21.39 -3.98
CA VAL A 220 21.36 20.59 -4.50
C VAL A 220 20.74 19.78 -3.36
N GLY A 221 19.42 19.82 -3.24
CA GLY A 221 18.71 19.04 -2.23
C GLY A 221 17.40 19.66 -1.74
N PHE A 222 17.01 19.29 -0.53
CA PHE A 222 15.72 19.58 0.10
C PHE A 222 15.93 20.02 1.54
N ASN A 223 15.17 21.01 1.98
CA ASN A 223 15.23 21.51 3.35
C ASN A 223 13.83 21.70 3.93
N ALA A 224 13.58 21.08 5.08
CA ALA A 224 12.27 21.16 5.73
C ALA A 224 12.00 22.52 6.39
N GLY A 225 13.01 23.38 6.51
CA GLY A 225 12.90 24.69 7.16
C GLY A 225 12.90 24.64 8.69
N ASP A 226 12.95 23.47 9.31
CA ASP A 226 12.92 23.31 10.78
C ASP A 226 14.32 23.35 11.44
N GLY A 227 15.37 23.48 10.63
CA GLY A 227 16.77 23.49 11.10
C GLY A 227 17.32 22.12 11.50
N SER A 228 16.59 21.04 11.20
CA SER A 228 16.99 19.67 11.53
C SER A 228 16.87 18.70 10.36
N LYS A 229 15.78 18.73 9.61
CA LYS A 229 15.49 17.79 8.52
C LYS A 229 15.88 18.39 7.17
N SER A 230 16.72 17.67 6.46
CA SER A 230 17.12 18.00 5.10
C SER A 230 17.65 16.77 4.38
N MET A 231 17.82 16.87 3.07
CA MET A 231 18.56 15.91 2.26
C MET A 231 19.42 16.72 1.28
N SER A 232 20.72 16.44 1.25
CA SER A 232 21.65 17.02 0.26
C SER A 232 22.02 15.95 -0.75
N HIS A 233 21.99 16.30 -2.03
CA HIS A 233 22.45 15.42 -3.09
C HIS A 233 23.93 15.05 -2.90
N GLN A 234 24.35 13.87 -3.36
CA GLN A 234 25.74 13.41 -3.20
C GLN A 234 26.79 14.33 -3.86
N TYR A 235 26.41 15.07 -4.90
CA TYR A 235 27.27 16.06 -5.57
C TYR A 235 27.07 17.49 -5.08
N SER A 236 26.16 17.71 -4.13
CA SER A 236 25.82 19.03 -3.62
C SER A 236 27.07 19.73 -3.06
N ARG A 237 27.34 20.95 -3.54
CA ARG A 237 28.52 21.76 -3.18
C ARG A 237 29.87 21.11 -3.51
N ASP A 238 29.90 20.10 -4.38
CA ASP A 238 31.13 19.47 -4.85
C ASP A 238 31.52 19.95 -6.25
N GLY A 239 32.46 20.89 -6.33
CA GLY A 239 32.85 21.51 -7.59
C GLY A 239 33.57 20.58 -8.56
N THR A 240 33.98 19.38 -8.10
CA THR A 240 34.62 18.37 -8.94
C THR A 240 33.59 17.44 -9.58
N PHE A 241 32.55 17.07 -8.81
CA PHE A 241 31.59 16.04 -9.21
C PHE A 241 30.18 16.57 -9.53
N LEU A 242 29.90 17.88 -9.39
CA LEU A 242 28.58 18.46 -9.72
C LEU A 242 28.14 18.21 -11.17
N GLY A 243 29.09 18.06 -12.11
CA GLY A 243 28.78 17.68 -13.49
C GLY A 243 28.14 16.28 -13.62
N GLY A 244 28.30 15.41 -12.61
CA GLY A 244 27.66 14.10 -12.54
C GLY A 244 26.13 14.18 -12.55
N LEU A 245 25.54 15.32 -12.17
CA LEU A 245 24.10 15.57 -12.28
C LEU A 245 23.56 15.41 -13.71
N VAL A 246 24.39 15.72 -14.72
CA VAL A 246 24.03 15.62 -16.15
C VAL A 246 24.22 14.19 -16.69
N THR A 247 25.20 13.44 -16.15
CA THR A 247 25.61 12.16 -16.73
C THR A 247 25.04 10.93 -16.02
N GLU A 248 24.62 11.07 -14.76
CA GLU A 248 24.09 9.98 -13.95
C GLU A 248 22.58 10.17 -13.65
N SER A 249 21.97 9.18 -13.02
CA SER A 249 20.53 9.15 -12.71
C SER A 249 20.20 8.09 -11.67
N ASN A 250 19.13 8.32 -10.89
CA ASN A 250 18.50 7.31 -10.05
C ASN A 250 17.21 6.71 -10.66
N ILE A 251 16.86 7.03 -11.91
CA ILE A 251 15.71 6.47 -12.63
C ILE A 251 16.08 5.96 -14.04
N GLU A 252 17.36 5.68 -14.26
CA GLU A 252 17.94 5.13 -15.50
C GLU A 252 17.89 6.06 -16.73
N ILE A 253 17.52 7.32 -16.56
CA ILE A 253 17.53 8.34 -17.61
C ILE A 253 18.56 9.40 -17.24
N ALA A 254 19.71 9.41 -17.91
CA ALA A 254 20.80 10.34 -17.63
C ALA A 254 20.32 11.79 -17.53
N GLY A 255 20.71 12.49 -16.47
CA GLY A 255 20.29 13.87 -16.21
C GLY A 255 18.96 13.99 -15.46
N LEU A 256 18.16 12.92 -15.33
CA LEU A 256 16.93 12.91 -14.54
C LEU A 256 17.15 12.30 -13.16
N TRP A 257 16.68 13.00 -12.14
CA TRP A 257 16.72 12.56 -10.76
C TRP A 257 15.36 12.72 -10.10
N ALA A 258 14.74 11.64 -9.66
CA ALA A 258 13.43 11.69 -9.01
C ALA A 258 13.54 11.42 -7.51
N TYR A 259 12.73 12.08 -6.70
CA TYR A 259 12.75 11.99 -5.24
C TYR A 259 11.33 11.91 -4.71
N TYR A 260 11.07 11.01 -3.78
CA TYR A 260 9.83 11.02 -3.02
C TYR A 260 9.98 11.93 -1.80
N ILE A 261 9.14 12.96 -1.69
CA ILE A 261 9.38 14.09 -0.78
C ILE A 261 8.26 14.30 0.25
N SER A 262 7.25 13.43 0.27
CA SER A 262 6.06 13.63 1.11
C SER A 262 6.25 13.18 2.56
N SER A 263 7.09 12.17 2.79
CA SER A 263 7.30 11.61 4.14
C SER A 263 8.16 12.51 5.03
N VAL A 264 8.47 12.06 6.25
CA VAL A 264 9.34 12.79 7.20
C VAL A 264 10.81 12.89 6.73
N SER A 265 11.19 12.10 5.74
CA SER A 265 12.50 12.13 5.06
C SER A 265 12.30 12.06 3.54
N VAL A 266 13.30 12.51 2.79
CA VAL A 266 13.30 12.34 1.33
C VAL A 266 13.86 10.97 0.99
N ASP A 267 13.12 10.20 0.20
CA ASP A 267 13.59 8.94 -0.36
C ASP A 267 14.19 9.19 -1.74
N ILE A 268 15.45 8.77 -1.89
CA ILE A 268 16.28 9.00 -3.07
C ILE A 268 16.00 7.92 -4.14
N GLY A 269 15.25 6.86 -3.83
CA GLY A 269 15.01 5.77 -4.78
C GLY A 269 16.31 5.12 -5.25
N GLY A 270 16.30 4.61 -6.49
CA GLY A 270 17.46 3.93 -7.07
C GLY A 270 17.68 2.52 -6.52
N CYS A 271 18.91 2.03 -6.63
CA CYS A 271 19.30 0.70 -6.19
C CYS A 271 20.58 0.74 -5.34
N THR A 272 20.81 -0.29 -4.54
CA THR A 272 21.97 -0.47 -3.66
C THR A 272 22.54 -1.88 -3.79
N THR A 273 23.67 -2.14 -3.12
CA THR A 273 24.31 -3.48 -3.09
C THR A 273 23.89 -4.34 -1.89
N ALA A 274 23.19 -3.75 -0.92
CA ALA A 274 22.58 -4.40 0.24
C ALA A 274 21.55 -3.43 0.86
N GLY A 275 20.62 -3.95 1.66
CA GLY A 275 19.68 -3.12 2.42
C GLY A 275 18.24 -3.58 2.30
N GLU A 276 17.34 -2.63 2.06
CA GLU A 276 15.90 -2.91 2.01
C GLU A 276 15.48 -3.37 0.61
N VAL A 277 14.59 -4.38 0.55
CA VAL A 277 13.80 -4.64 -0.67
C VAL A 277 12.43 -3.98 -0.52
N LYS A 278 12.07 -3.20 -1.53
CA LYS A 278 10.75 -2.60 -1.70
C LYS A 278 9.92 -3.43 -2.65
N THR A 279 8.63 -3.55 -2.38
CA THR A 279 7.72 -4.40 -3.13
C THR A 279 6.43 -3.68 -3.51
N PHE A 280 5.87 -4.01 -4.66
CA PHE A 280 4.53 -3.61 -5.06
C PHE A 280 3.80 -4.72 -5.83
N PRO A 281 2.55 -5.05 -5.48
CA PRO A 281 1.81 -4.54 -4.33
C PRO A 281 2.49 -4.93 -3.00
N ARG A 282 2.15 -4.25 -1.89
CA ARG A 282 2.72 -4.55 -0.57
C ARG A 282 2.10 -5.79 0.10
N TYR A 283 1.00 -6.28 -0.46
CA TYR A 283 0.27 -7.45 0.01
C TYR A 283 -0.35 -8.21 -1.17
N ASP A 284 -0.69 -9.48 -0.95
CA ASP A 284 -1.49 -10.30 -1.86
C ASP A 284 -2.35 -11.28 -1.02
N SER A 285 -3.40 -11.81 -1.63
CA SER A 285 -4.15 -12.93 -1.09
C SER A 285 -3.24 -14.15 -0.92
N MET A 286 -3.53 -14.98 0.07
CA MET A 286 -2.87 -16.28 0.24
C MET A 286 -2.98 -17.20 -0.99
N LEU A 287 -3.92 -16.97 -1.92
CA LEU A 287 -3.97 -17.71 -3.20
C LEU A 287 -2.76 -17.41 -4.11
N GLY A 288 -2.14 -16.24 -3.95
CA GLY A 288 -0.99 -15.79 -4.71
C GLY A 288 -1.28 -15.62 -6.21
N HIS A 289 -0.24 -15.81 -7.02
CA HIS A 289 -0.23 -15.68 -8.47
C HIS A 289 -0.52 -14.26 -8.98
N GLN A 290 -0.26 -13.23 -8.16
CA GLN A 290 -0.14 -11.86 -8.63
C GLN A 290 1.31 -11.55 -9.04
N PHE A 291 1.49 -10.58 -9.95
CA PHE A 291 2.81 -10.01 -10.20
C PHE A 291 3.26 -9.18 -9.01
N LEU A 292 4.48 -9.43 -8.54
CA LEU A 292 5.15 -8.69 -7.49
C LEU A 292 6.38 -8.00 -8.05
N TYR A 293 6.33 -6.68 -8.16
CA TYR A 293 7.46 -5.88 -8.57
C TYR A 293 8.37 -5.63 -7.37
N ILE A 294 9.67 -5.76 -7.57
CA ILE A 294 10.68 -5.56 -6.54
C ILE A 294 11.73 -4.53 -6.97
N GLN A 295 12.23 -3.78 -5.99
CA GLN A 295 13.33 -2.83 -6.11
C GLN A 295 14.23 -2.92 -4.88
N GLY A 296 15.50 -2.58 -5.04
CA GLY A 296 16.48 -2.56 -3.96
C GLY A 296 17.85 -2.92 -4.51
N PRO A 297 18.05 -4.16 -5.02
CA PRO A 297 19.29 -4.53 -5.68
C PRO A 297 19.52 -3.79 -7.00
N CYS A 298 20.79 -3.49 -7.31
CA CYS A 298 21.20 -3.08 -8.64
C CYS A 298 21.33 -4.32 -9.53
N PHE A 299 20.29 -4.63 -10.28
CA PHE A 299 20.20 -5.84 -11.10
C PHE A 299 20.98 -5.72 -12.42
N THR A 300 21.50 -6.84 -12.90
CA THR A 300 22.04 -6.99 -14.26
C THR A 300 21.23 -8.01 -15.07
N LEU A 301 21.34 -7.98 -16.40
CA LEU A 301 20.63 -8.92 -17.27
C LEU A 301 21.08 -10.38 -17.03
N GLU A 302 22.30 -10.55 -16.53
CA GLU A 302 22.90 -11.84 -16.20
C GLU A 302 22.59 -12.32 -14.78
N ASP A 303 21.96 -11.50 -13.94
CA ASP A 303 21.62 -11.87 -12.56
C ASP A 303 20.56 -12.98 -12.55
N ASP A 304 20.78 -13.97 -11.70
CA ASP A 304 19.73 -14.94 -11.35
C ASP A 304 19.04 -14.49 -10.07
N ILE A 305 17.82 -13.97 -10.24
CA ILE A 305 17.11 -13.21 -9.21
C ILE A 305 16.10 -14.13 -8.52
N TRP A 306 16.23 -14.25 -7.21
CA TRP A 306 15.37 -15.07 -6.36
C TRP A 306 14.81 -14.26 -5.21
N LEU A 307 13.51 -14.44 -4.96
CA LEU A 307 12.80 -13.85 -3.83
C LEU A 307 12.37 -14.96 -2.87
N GLN A 308 12.89 -14.91 -1.65
CA GLN A 308 12.53 -15.78 -0.54
C GLN A 308 11.45 -15.11 0.31
N PHE A 309 10.42 -15.86 0.65
CA PHE A 309 9.40 -15.51 1.62
C PHE A 309 9.62 -16.30 2.91
N GLY A 310 9.67 -15.61 4.04
CA GLY A 310 9.99 -16.17 5.35
C GLY A 310 11.46 -15.99 5.78
N PRO A 311 11.76 -16.28 7.05
CA PRO A 311 13.06 -16.06 7.66
C PRO A 311 14.16 -16.93 7.05
N ALA A 312 15.41 -16.59 7.34
CA ALA A 312 16.59 -17.24 6.75
C ALA A 312 16.72 -18.74 7.08
N ASP A 313 16.30 -19.12 8.29
CA ASP A 313 16.41 -20.45 8.86
C ASP A 313 15.19 -21.34 8.59
N ASP A 314 14.06 -20.74 8.22
CA ASP A 314 12.80 -21.45 7.93
C ASP A 314 12.05 -20.77 6.76
N PRO A 315 12.57 -20.86 5.52
CA PRO A 315 11.93 -20.26 4.36
C PRO A 315 10.58 -20.95 4.06
N ILE A 316 9.56 -20.14 3.85
CA ILE A 316 8.18 -20.60 3.56
C ILE A 316 8.02 -20.87 2.07
N ALA A 317 8.56 -19.98 1.23
CA ALA A 317 8.53 -20.14 -0.22
C ALA A 317 9.73 -19.44 -0.88
N LEU A 318 10.06 -19.89 -2.08
CA LEU A 318 11.13 -19.33 -2.92
C LEU A 318 10.62 -19.24 -4.35
N THR A 319 10.70 -18.06 -4.95
CA THR A 319 10.25 -17.80 -6.32
C THR A 319 11.36 -17.18 -7.14
N ASN A 320 11.42 -17.51 -8.42
CA ASN A 320 12.34 -16.87 -9.36
C ASN A 320 11.71 -15.59 -9.91
N CYS A 321 12.54 -14.60 -10.16
CA CYS A 321 12.14 -13.30 -10.66
C CYS A 321 12.73 -13.06 -12.04
N THR A 322 12.05 -12.22 -12.82
CA THR A 322 12.47 -11.83 -14.14
C THR A 322 12.98 -10.40 -14.10
N TRP A 323 14.19 -10.20 -14.65
CA TRP A 323 14.79 -8.88 -14.82
C TRP A 323 13.92 -7.97 -15.70
N MET A 324 13.74 -6.71 -15.29
CA MET A 324 13.10 -5.67 -16.11
C MET A 324 14.06 -4.57 -16.48
N SER A 325 14.85 -4.12 -15.51
CA SER A 325 15.75 -2.99 -15.62
C SER A 325 16.85 -3.08 -14.57
N ALA A 326 17.79 -2.14 -14.55
CA ALA A 326 18.86 -2.13 -13.56
C ALA A 326 18.35 -1.94 -12.11
N GLN A 327 17.14 -1.45 -11.93
CA GLN A 327 16.54 -1.17 -10.62
C GLN A 327 15.29 -2.00 -10.31
N ARG A 328 14.70 -2.67 -11.31
CA ARG A 328 13.44 -3.39 -11.15
C ARG A 328 13.51 -4.82 -11.66
N ALA A 329 12.84 -5.70 -10.93
CA ALA A 329 12.50 -7.05 -11.38
C ALA A 329 11.04 -7.33 -10.99
N TRP A 330 10.43 -8.34 -11.60
CA TRP A 330 9.12 -8.83 -11.18
C TRP A 330 9.18 -10.33 -10.88
N CYS A 331 8.41 -10.75 -9.89
CA CYS A 331 8.28 -12.14 -9.46
C CYS A 331 6.80 -12.52 -9.49
N VAL A 332 6.50 -13.81 -9.31
CA VAL A 332 5.13 -14.29 -9.07
C VAL A 332 5.01 -14.66 -7.61
N VAL A 333 4.00 -14.11 -6.94
CA VAL A 333 3.68 -14.48 -5.55
C VAL A 333 3.26 -15.95 -5.52
N PRO A 334 3.88 -16.81 -4.68
CA PRO A 334 3.46 -18.20 -4.56
C PRO A 334 2.15 -18.31 -3.77
N THR A 335 1.48 -19.45 -3.86
CA THR A 335 0.35 -19.76 -2.98
C THR A 335 0.84 -20.08 -1.57
N PHE A 336 0.12 -19.59 -0.57
CA PHE A 336 0.37 -19.79 0.84
C PHE A 336 -0.83 -20.43 1.54
N PHE A 337 -0.57 -21.09 2.66
CA PHE A 337 -1.60 -21.60 3.60
C PHE A 337 -1.56 -20.84 4.93
N GLN A 338 -1.10 -19.59 4.91
CA GLN A 338 -0.90 -18.75 6.08
C GLN A 338 -1.23 -17.30 5.76
N VAL A 339 -1.49 -16.51 6.79
CA VAL A 339 -1.72 -15.06 6.71
C VAL A 339 -0.81 -14.31 7.67
N GLY A 340 -0.66 -13.02 7.43
CA GLY A 340 0.12 -12.09 8.24
C GLY A 340 1.37 -11.56 7.55
N ARG A 341 2.07 -10.67 8.27
CA ARG A 341 3.30 -10.04 7.81
C ARG A 341 4.45 -11.02 7.84
N ILE A 342 5.13 -11.19 6.71
CA ILE A 342 6.31 -12.04 6.58
C ILE A 342 7.53 -11.25 6.09
N GLU A 343 8.71 -11.75 6.43
CA GLU A 343 9.98 -11.24 5.89
C GLU A 343 10.12 -11.67 4.43
N THR A 344 10.62 -10.78 3.59
CA THR A 344 11.03 -11.07 2.21
C THR A 344 12.52 -10.83 2.05
N ARG A 345 13.20 -11.68 1.30
CA ARG A 345 14.65 -11.56 1.11
C ARG A 345 15.02 -11.77 -0.35
N VAL A 346 15.87 -10.92 -0.91
CA VAL A 346 16.26 -11.00 -2.33
C VAL A 346 17.71 -11.44 -2.47
N SER A 347 17.91 -12.37 -3.40
CA SER A 347 19.21 -12.78 -3.92
C SER A 347 19.29 -12.43 -5.41
N ASN A 348 20.47 -11.98 -5.84
CA ASN A 348 20.82 -11.77 -7.25
C ASN A 348 21.98 -12.69 -7.70
N ASN A 349 22.21 -13.78 -6.96
CA ASN A 349 23.31 -14.71 -7.20
C ASN A 349 22.89 -16.16 -6.99
N ASP A 350 21.81 -16.59 -7.67
CA ASP A 350 21.34 -17.99 -7.67
C ASP A 350 21.01 -18.50 -6.25
N ALA A 351 20.29 -17.67 -5.48
CA ALA A 351 19.88 -17.96 -4.11
C ALA A 351 21.03 -18.29 -3.12
N ILE A 352 22.28 -17.91 -3.43
CA ILE A 352 23.44 -18.20 -2.56
C ILE A 352 23.46 -17.25 -1.35
N THR A 353 23.22 -15.95 -1.58
CA THR A 353 23.17 -14.93 -0.52
C THR A 353 21.97 -14.03 -0.65
N PHE A 354 21.43 -13.60 0.49
CA PHE A 354 20.27 -12.71 0.58
C PHE A 354 20.62 -11.41 1.32
N PRO A 355 21.35 -10.48 0.68
CA PRO A 355 21.79 -9.23 1.31
C PRO A 355 20.69 -8.16 1.41
N PHE A 356 19.49 -8.44 0.87
CA PHE A 356 18.36 -7.53 0.93
C PHE A 356 17.20 -8.15 1.69
N THR A 357 16.55 -7.36 2.54
CA THR A 357 15.44 -7.79 3.41
C THR A 357 14.31 -6.76 3.39
N GLY A 358 13.07 -7.22 3.48
CA GLY A 358 11.88 -6.37 3.47
C GLY A 358 10.71 -7.12 4.09
N THR A 359 9.50 -6.60 3.91
CA THR A 359 8.29 -7.23 4.42
C THR A 359 7.19 -7.30 3.37
N PHE A 360 6.37 -8.32 3.45
CA PHE A 360 5.20 -8.52 2.60
C PHE A 360 4.04 -9.06 3.44
N ASP A 361 2.84 -8.56 3.22
CA ASP A 361 1.66 -8.98 3.96
C ASP A 361 0.86 -10.03 3.16
N ILE A 362 0.67 -11.21 3.73
CA ILE A 362 -0.23 -12.22 3.14
C ILE A 362 -1.60 -12.05 3.77
N VAL A 363 -2.62 -11.87 2.95
CA VAL A 363 -3.99 -11.58 3.39
C VAL A 363 -4.88 -12.80 3.19
N ASP A 364 -5.87 -12.95 4.08
CA ASP A 364 -6.88 -13.98 3.96
C ASP A 364 -7.63 -13.87 2.62
N VAL A 365 -8.06 -15.01 2.06
CA VAL A 365 -8.77 -15.07 0.79
C VAL A 365 -10.11 -14.31 0.79
N GLY A 366 -10.81 -14.27 1.92
CA GLY A 366 -12.08 -13.55 2.07
C GLY A 366 -11.91 -12.04 2.28
N ASP A 367 -10.73 -11.59 2.71
CA ASP A 367 -10.46 -10.17 2.98
C ASP A 367 -9.95 -9.40 1.73
N VAL A 368 -9.75 -10.09 0.61
CA VAL A 368 -9.38 -9.50 -0.69
C VAL A 368 -10.55 -9.62 -1.67
N PRO A 369 -10.93 -8.54 -2.37
CA PRO A 369 -11.99 -8.61 -3.37
C PRO A 369 -11.70 -9.67 -4.45
N ALA A 370 -12.67 -10.55 -4.70
CA ALA A 370 -12.56 -11.56 -5.75
C ALA A 370 -12.46 -10.91 -7.14
N GLY A 371 -11.45 -11.32 -7.92
CA GLY A 371 -11.29 -10.83 -9.29
C GLY A 371 -12.22 -11.52 -10.29
N ILE A 372 -12.79 -12.68 -9.92
CA ILE A 372 -13.88 -13.36 -10.63
C ILE A 372 -15.16 -13.22 -9.81
N GLN A 373 -16.19 -12.66 -10.42
CA GLN A 373 -17.52 -12.50 -9.85
C GLN A 373 -18.45 -13.60 -10.36
N ARG A 374 -19.03 -14.38 -9.44
CA ARG A 374 -20.05 -15.40 -9.77
C ARG A 374 -21.41 -14.71 -9.95
N ILE A 375 -22.12 -15.00 -11.04
CA ILE A 375 -23.43 -14.41 -11.32
C ILE A 375 -24.52 -15.20 -10.62
N ASN A 376 -25.35 -14.52 -9.82
CA ASN A 376 -26.40 -15.09 -8.99
C ASN A 376 -25.88 -16.25 -8.10
N PRO A 377 -24.84 -16.03 -7.28
CA PRO A 377 -24.12 -17.08 -6.54
C PRO A 377 -25.00 -17.82 -5.51
N HIS A 378 -26.14 -17.23 -5.15
CA HIS A 378 -27.13 -17.74 -4.20
C HIS A 378 -28.27 -18.52 -4.86
N SER A 379 -28.22 -18.74 -6.18
CA SER A 379 -29.25 -19.50 -6.91
C SER A 379 -28.98 -21.01 -6.93
N GLU A 380 -30.02 -21.81 -7.19
CA GLU A 380 -29.89 -23.26 -7.39
C GLU A 380 -28.87 -23.65 -8.49
N ALA A 381 -28.54 -22.74 -9.41
CA ALA A 381 -27.56 -22.99 -10.45
C ALA A 381 -26.15 -23.26 -9.89
N TRP A 382 -25.79 -22.60 -8.79
CA TRP A 382 -24.51 -22.83 -8.10
C TRP A 382 -24.59 -23.93 -7.04
N MET A 383 -25.73 -24.61 -6.91
CA MET A 383 -25.89 -25.68 -5.93
C MET A 383 -26.01 -27.08 -6.55
N LEU A 384 -26.47 -27.18 -7.81
CA LEU A 384 -26.69 -28.46 -8.50
C LEU A 384 -26.14 -28.40 -9.92
N ALA A 385 -25.67 -29.55 -10.42
CA ALA A 385 -25.19 -29.70 -11.79
C ALA A 385 -26.33 -29.55 -12.82
N ASP A 386 -25.96 -29.59 -14.11
CA ASP A 386 -26.88 -29.52 -15.26
C ASP A 386 -27.70 -28.22 -15.34
N ARG A 387 -27.20 -27.15 -14.73
CA ARG A 387 -27.81 -25.81 -14.72
C ARG A 387 -26.79 -24.77 -15.21
N PRO A 388 -27.18 -23.80 -16.05
CA PRO A 388 -26.23 -22.82 -16.56
C PRO A 388 -25.74 -21.91 -15.43
N VAL A 389 -24.42 -21.75 -15.32
CA VAL A 389 -23.75 -20.80 -14.43
C VAL A 389 -22.91 -19.84 -15.25
N ALA A 390 -22.69 -18.63 -14.72
CA ALA A 390 -21.91 -17.60 -15.40
C ALA A 390 -20.98 -16.87 -14.43
N ILE A 391 -19.81 -16.48 -14.94
CA ILE A 391 -18.83 -15.66 -14.23
C ILE A 391 -18.47 -14.42 -15.05
N GLU A 392 -18.08 -13.36 -14.36
CA GLU A 392 -17.61 -12.10 -14.93
C GLU A 392 -16.28 -11.67 -14.29
N TRP A 393 -15.43 -11.01 -15.08
CA TRP A 393 -14.13 -10.47 -14.63
C TRP A 393 -13.72 -9.25 -15.46
N ASP A 394 -12.76 -8.48 -14.97
CA ASP A 394 -12.14 -7.42 -15.77
C ASP A 394 -11.14 -8.03 -16.77
N ALA A 395 -11.54 -8.07 -18.04
CA ALA A 395 -10.72 -8.61 -19.13
C ALA A 395 -9.38 -7.87 -19.30
N SER A 396 -9.26 -6.61 -18.86
CA SER A 396 -8.04 -5.82 -19.00
C SER A 396 -6.89 -6.32 -18.12
N LEU A 397 -7.20 -7.00 -17.01
CA LEU A 397 -6.22 -7.58 -16.09
C LEU A 397 -5.38 -8.68 -16.75
N ILE A 398 -5.94 -9.34 -17.77
CA ILE A 398 -5.23 -10.33 -18.57
C ILE A 398 -4.97 -9.75 -19.96
N ASN A 399 -3.77 -9.22 -20.17
CA ASN A 399 -3.33 -8.77 -21.49
C ASN A 399 -3.02 -9.96 -22.44
N TYR A 400 -4.06 -10.71 -22.79
CA TYR A 400 -4.03 -11.83 -23.72
C TYR A 400 -5.46 -12.11 -24.24
N THR A 401 -5.57 -12.59 -25.49
CA THR A 401 -6.89 -12.78 -26.14
C THR A 401 -7.58 -14.09 -25.76
N GLN A 402 -6.82 -15.09 -25.31
CA GLN A 402 -7.30 -16.43 -24.96
C GLN A 402 -6.91 -16.80 -23.52
N ILE A 403 -7.90 -17.25 -22.76
CA ILE A 403 -7.73 -17.61 -21.36
C ILE A 403 -8.06 -19.08 -21.14
N ASN A 404 -7.67 -19.56 -19.97
CA ASN A 404 -7.96 -20.88 -19.46
C ASN A 404 -8.68 -20.71 -18.12
N ILE A 405 -9.81 -21.39 -17.94
CA ILE A 405 -10.69 -21.33 -16.78
C ILE A 405 -10.66 -22.69 -16.10
N ASP A 406 -10.21 -22.74 -14.85
CA ASP A 406 -10.05 -23.98 -14.09
C ASP A 406 -10.83 -23.94 -12.78
N LEU A 407 -11.22 -25.13 -12.30
CA LEU A 407 -11.72 -25.33 -10.94
C LEU A 407 -10.64 -26.00 -10.07
N LEU A 408 -10.38 -25.41 -8.90
CA LEU A 408 -9.52 -25.98 -7.87
C LEU A 408 -10.32 -26.30 -6.61
N THR A 409 -10.08 -27.47 -6.02
CA THR A 409 -10.61 -27.86 -4.70
C THR A 409 -9.54 -27.71 -3.61
N TYR A 410 -9.98 -27.37 -2.41
CA TYR A 410 -9.14 -27.42 -1.22
C TYR A 410 -9.34 -28.72 -0.44
N SER A 411 -8.25 -29.30 0.07
CA SER A 411 -8.29 -30.52 0.90
C SER A 411 -7.30 -30.47 2.06
N GLU A 412 -7.63 -31.19 3.14
CA GLU A 412 -6.76 -31.45 4.29
C GLU A 412 -6.60 -32.96 4.59
N THR A 413 -7.14 -33.84 3.74
CA THR A 413 -7.27 -35.28 4.04
C THR A 413 -5.94 -36.01 4.20
N ASP A 414 -4.90 -35.57 3.51
CA ASP A 414 -3.56 -36.19 3.57
C ASP A 414 -2.70 -35.67 4.73
N GLY A 415 -3.32 -34.95 5.67
CA GLY A 415 -2.64 -34.35 6.82
C GLY A 415 -1.84 -33.10 6.50
N VAL A 416 -1.90 -32.63 5.24
CA VAL A 416 -1.29 -31.39 4.76
C VAL A 416 -2.33 -30.64 3.93
N PRO A 417 -2.51 -29.32 4.15
CA PRO A 417 -3.33 -28.48 3.29
C PRO A 417 -2.84 -28.48 1.83
N SER A 418 -3.76 -28.63 0.87
CA SER A 418 -3.43 -28.61 -0.55
C SER A 418 -4.54 -28.03 -1.42
N TRP A 419 -4.15 -27.47 -2.56
CA TRP A 419 -5.04 -27.13 -3.66
C TRP A 419 -4.86 -28.16 -4.78
N GLU A 420 -5.97 -28.68 -5.31
CA GLU A 420 -5.98 -29.69 -6.38
C GLU A 420 -6.81 -29.18 -7.57
N GLU A 421 -6.21 -29.21 -8.76
CA GLU A 421 -6.92 -28.92 -10.03
C GLU A 421 -7.86 -30.09 -10.35
N GLN A 422 -9.17 -29.85 -10.35
CA GLN A 422 -10.16 -30.89 -10.62
C GLN A 422 -10.62 -30.92 -12.08
N GLU A 423 -10.78 -29.74 -12.69
CA GLU A 423 -11.36 -29.61 -14.02
C GLU A 423 -10.84 -28.37 -14.74
N ASP A 424 -10.48 -28.53 -16.02
CA ASP A 424 -10.29 -27.43 -16.96
C ASP A 424 -11.65 -27.11 -17.60
N ILE A 425 -12.40 -26.19 -16.99
CA ILE A 425 -13.77 -25.82 -17.44
C ILE A 425 -13.75 -25.37 -18.90
N GLU A 426 -12.77 -24.55 -19.27
CA GLU A 426 -12.51 -24.20 -20.66
C GLU A 426 -11.03 -23.86 -20.86
N HIS A 427 -10.37 -24.56 -21.77
CA HIS A 427 -8.95 -24.40 -22.05
C HIS A 427 -8.67 -23.30 -23.09
N ASP A 428 -9.68 -22.85 -23.85
CA ASP A 428 -9.56 -21.84 -24.89
C ASP A 428 -10.72 -20.84 -24.91
N ALA A 429 -11.02 -20.26 -23.75
CA ALA A 429 -12.06 -19.25 -23.66
C ALA A 429 -11.56 -17.91 -24.25
N PRO A 430 -12.39 -17.18 -25.00
CA PRO A 430 -12.05 -15.83 -25.41
C PRO A 430 -12.08 -14.88 -24.20
N ASN A 431 -11.08 -14.01 -24.08
CA ASN A 431 -11.01 -13.02 -22.99
C ASN A 431 -12.01 -11.87 -23.22
N THR A 432 -13.29 -12.13 -22.92
CA THR A 432 -14.39 -11.18 -23.15
C THR A 432 -14.93 -10.55 -21.86
N GLY A 433 -14.44 -10.98 -20.70
CA GLY A 433 -14.92 -10.52 -19.39
C GLY A 433 -16.14 -11.27 -18.87
N ARG A 434 -16.67 -12.26 -19.62
CA ARG A 434 -17.78 -13.11 -19.20
C ARG A 434 -17.65 -14.51 -19.78
N TYR A 435 -18.00 -15.53 -19.01
CA TYR A 435 -18.07 -16.92 -19.47
C TYR A 435 -19.26 -17.64 -18.85
N GLU A 436 -19.92 -18.50 -19.62
CA GLU A 436 -21.12 -19.23 -19.21
C GLU A 436 -21.00 -20.69 -19.65
N TRP A 437 -21.30 -21.62 -18.74
CA TRP A 437 -21.23 -23.06 -19.00
C TRP A 437 -22.28 -23.83 -18.21
N ILE A 438 -22.45 -25.10 -18.56
CA ILE A 438 -23.31 -26.03 -17.82
C ILE A 438 -22.37 -27.01 -17.10
N PRO A 439 -22.29 -26.98 -15.75
CA PRO A 439 -21.46 -27.87 -14.97
C PRO A 439 -21.99 -29.31 -15.00
N SER A 440 -21.06 -30.26 -14.92
CA SER A 440 -21.36 -31.70 -14.75
C SER A 440 -20.73 -32.24 -13.48
N ALA A 441 -21.27 -33.34 -12.97
CA ALA A 441 -20.73 -34.02 -11.81
C ALA A 441 -19.28 -34.50 -12.01
N ILE A 442 -18.43 -34.27 -11.00
CA ILE A 442 -17.04 -34.75 -10.97
C ILE A 442 -16.91 -35.78 -9.85
N GLY A 443 -16.45 -36.98 -10.20
CA GLY A 443 -16.31 -38.08 -9.25
C GLY A 443 -15.35 -37.80 -8.08
N GLY A 444 -14.33 -36.95 -8.31
CA GLY A 444 -13.33 -36.54 -7.32
C GLY A 444 -13.81 -35.51 -6.31
N ILE A 445 -14.98 -34.88 -6.52
CA ILE A 445 -15.54 -33.90 -5.59
C ILE A 445 -16.53 -34.59 -4.66
N THR A 446 -16.15 -34.67 -3.38
CA THR A 446 -16.89 -35.29 -2.28
C THR A 446 -17.05 -34.28 -1.14
N PRO A 447 -17.84 -34.56 -0.10
CA PRO A 447 -17.93 -33.67 1.06
C PRO A 447 -16.59 -33.39 1.76
N ASP A 448 -15.55 -34.19 1.53
CA ASP A 448 -14.23 -33.97 2.14
C ASP A 448 -13.46 -32.82 1.47
N ASN A 449 -13.83 -32.42 0.24
CA ASN A 449 -13.16 -31.38 -0.55
C ASN A 449 -14.13 -30.50 -1.37
N ALA A 450 -15.43 -30.48 -1.04
CA ALA A 450 -16.46 -29.74 -1.78
C ALA A 450 -16.44 -28.23 -1.54
N VAL A 451 -15.25 -27.66 -1.39
CA VAL A 451 -14.98 -26.22 -1.32
C VAL A 451 -13.83 -25.89 -2.28
N GLY A 452 -13.94 -24.78 -2.98
CA GLY A 452 -12.92 -24.41 -3.94
C GLY A 452 -13.01 -22.99 -4.47
N VAL A 453 -12.19 -22.76 -5.50
CA VAL A 453 -12.09 -21.49 -6.22
C VAL A 453 -12.03 -21.74 -7.72
N LEU A 454 -12.56 -20.79 -8.48
CA LEU A 454 -12.31 -20.69 -9.91
C LEU A 454 -11.04 -19.88 -10.15
N ARG A 455 -10.29 -20.27 -11.18
CA ARG A 455 -9.05 -19.63 -11.57
C ARG A 455 -9.08 -19.29 -13.06
N ILE A 456 -8.78 -18.03 -13.40
CA ILE A 456 -8.55 -17.61 -14.78
C ILE A 456 -7.08 -17.31 -14.98
N THR A 457 -6.47 -17.93 -16.00
CA THR A 457 -5.07 -17.72 -16.39
C THR A 457 -4.96 -17.52 -17.90
N ARG A 458 -3.77 -17.13 -18.38
CA ARG A 458 -3.47 -17.14 -19.83
C ARG A 458 -3.36 -18.58 -20.34
N ARG A 459 -3.88 -18.83 -21.55
CA ARG A 459 -4.05 -20.18 -22.16
C ARG A 459 -2.85 -21.15 -22.12
N TYR A 460 -1.61 -20.69 -21.98
CA TYR A 460 -0.43 -21.57 -21.84
C TYR A 460 0.55 -21.12 -20.75
N LYS A 461 0.08 -20.31 -19.81
CA LYS A 461 0.93 -19.69 -18.78
C LYS A 461 0.21 -19.70 -17.42
N ARG A 462 -0.24 -20.88 -16.99
CA ARG A 462 -0.95 -21.09 -15.71
C ARG A 462 -0.16 -20.61 -14.49
N SER A 463 1.17 -20.74 -14.53
CA SER A 463 2.06 -20.39 -13.41
C SER A 463 2.47 -18.91 -13.34
N LEU A 464 1.99 -18.04 -14.24
CA LEU A 464 2.44 -16.64 -14.28
C LEU A 464 1.53 -15.71 -13.49
N PHE A 465 0.27 -15.60 -13.92
CA PHE A 465 -0.70 -14.69 -13.33
C PHE A 465 -2.06 -15.37 -13.31
N ALA A 466 -2.76 -15.23 -12.19
CA ALA A 466 -4.09 -15.77 -12.02
C ALA A 466 -5.04 -14.74 -11.41
N ILE A 467 -6.30 -14.81 -11.83
CA ILE A 467 -7.43 -14.15 -11.19
C ILE A 467 -8.27 -15.23 -10.52
N TRP A 468 -8.77 -14.95 -9.33
CA TRP A 468 -9.47 -15.92 -8.49
C TRP A 468 -10.90 -15.48 -8.18
N SER A 469 -11.80 -16.46 -8.00
CA SER A 469 -13.12 -16.23 -7.39
C SER A 469 -13.03 -16.18 -5.87
N ASP A 470 -14.16 -15.88 -5.24
CA ASP A 470 -14.40 -16.19 -3.84
C ASP A 470 -14.29 -17.71 -3.58
N VAL A 471 -13.97 -18.07 -2.33
CA VAL A 471 -14.06 -19.45 -1.86
C VAL A 471 -15.54 -19.80 -1.72
N HIS A 472 -15.96 -20.88 -2.37
CA HIS A 472 -17.36 -21.25 -2.39
C HIS A 472 -17.58 -22.77 -2.39
N TRP A 473 -18.82 -23.15 -2.05
CA TRP A 473 -19.30 -24.52 -2.09
C TRP A 473 -19.37 -25.05 -3.54
N LEU A 474 -18.95 -26.29 -3.75
CA LEU A 474 -18.87 -26.91 -5.08
C LEU A 474 -20.01 -27.89 -5.39
N GLY A 475 -21.19 -27.70 -4.78
CA GLY A 475 -22.37 -28.55 -5.00
C GLY A 475 -22.72 -28.76 -6.47
N TYR A 476 -22.55 -27.73 -7.29
CA TYR A 476 -22.78 -27.77 -8.73
C TYR A 476 -21.83 -28.69 -9.53
N MET A 477 -20.75 -29.19 -8.91
CA MET A 477 -19.79 -30.12 -9.52
C MET A 477 -19.56 -31.38 -8.67
N MET A 478 -20.25 -31.55 -7.54
CA MET A 478 -20.16 -32.75 -6.72
C MET A 478 -20.54 -34.01 -7.50
N ASN A 479 -20.04 -35.16 -7.04
CA ASN A 479 -20.18 -36.46 -7.70
C ASN A 479 -21.63 -36.89 -8.02
N ASP A 480 -21.74 -37.87 -8.94
CA ASP A 480 -23.03 -38.39 -9.42
C ASP A 480 -23.97 -38.93 -8.32
N LYS A 481 -23.43 -39.37 -7.18
CA LYS A 481 -24.28 -39.86 -6.08
C LYS A 481 -25.05 -38.71 -5.45
N PHE A 482 -24.38 -37.58 -5.22
CA PHE A 482 -25.00 -36.34 -4.79
C PHE A 482 -26.02 -35.84 -5.82
N GLN A 483 -25.61 -35.66 -7.10
CA GLN A 483 -26.52 -35.09 -8.12
C GLN A 483 -27.80 -35.91 -8.34
N ARG A 484 -27.73 -37.25 -8.21
CA ARG A 484 -28.92 -38.13 -8.38
C ARG A 484 -29.92 -38.03 -7.24
N SER A 485 -29.46 -37.80 -6.01
CA SER A 485 -30.33 -37.69 -4.85
C SER A 485 -29.65 -36.84 -3.76
N PRO A 486 -29.68 -35.50 -3.91
CA PRO A 486 -28.97 -34.59 -3.00
C PRO A 486 -29.35 -34.83 -1.54
N ALA A 487 -30.65 -34.90 -1.23
CA ALA A 487 -31.12 -35.10 0.14
C ALA A 487 -30.66 -36.44 0.76
N THR A 488 -30.83 -37.55 0.05
CA THR A 488 -30.42 -38.88 0.56
C THR A 488 -28.91 -38.94 0.77
N TYR A 489 -28.13 -38.43 -0.19
CA TYR A 489 -26.68 -38.41 -0.08
C TYR A 489 -26.24 -37.53 1.08
N SER A 490 -26.74 -36.29 1.15
CA SER A 490 -26.39 -35.33 2.20
C SER A 490 -26.76 -35.84 3.60
N ASN A 491 -27.91 -36.49 3.78
CA ASN A 491 -28.27 -37.14 5.04
C ASN A 491 -27.26 -38.23 5.43
N GLN A 492 -26.85 -39.08 4.48
CA GLN A 492 -25.83 -40.10 4.74
C GLN A 492 -24.49 -39.48 5.16
N GLN A 493 -24.08 -38.38 4.52
CA GLN A 493 -22.83 -37.67 4.86
C GLN A 493 -22.93 -36.97 6.22
N CYS A 494 -24.10 -36.41 6.54
CA CYS A 494 -24.39 -35.84 7.86
C CYS A 494 -24.30 -36.89 8.98
N GLU A 495 -24.84 -38.11 8.75
CA GLU A 495 -24.72 -39.22 9.70
C GLU A 495 -23.26 -39.63 9.93
N ILE A 496 -22.46 -39.76 8.86
CA ILE A 496 -21.01 -40.06 8.95
C ILE A 496 -20.28 -38.96 9.75
N TRP A 497 -20.59 -37.70 9.48
CA TRP A 497 -20.00 -36.58 10.21
C TRP A 497 -20.42 -36.57 11.68
N ASN A 498 -21.70 -36.82 11.98
CA ASN A 498 -22.21 -36.92 13.35
C ASN A 498 -21.51 -38.04 14.14
N GLU A 499 -21.35 -39.22 13.55
CA GLU A 499 -20.58 -40.32 14.15
C GLU A 499 -19.13 -39.93 14.42
N LYS A 500 -18.48 -39.21 13.50
CA LYS A 500 -17.12 -38.68 13.70
C LYS A 500 -17.08 -37.70 14.88
N MET A 501 -18.01 -36.75 14.96
CA MET A 501 -18.07 -35.75 16.04
C MET A 501 -18.38 -36.38 17.41
N ASN A 502 -19.19 -37.44 17.46
CA ASN A 502 -19.45 -38.20 18.69
C ASN A 502 -18.21 -38.88 19.28
N ASN A 503 -17.18 -39.10 18.45
CA ASN A 503 -15.89 -39.65 18.88
C ASN A 503 -14.85 -38.56 19.20
N GLU A 504 -15.13 -37.30 18.90
CA GLU A 504 -14.28 -36.17 19.32
C GLU A 504 -14.59 -35.77 20.78
N PRO A 505 -13.63 -35.16 21.50
CA PRO A 505 -13.89 -34.64 22.84
C PRO A 505 -15.07 -33.68 22.86
N VAL A 506 -15.95 -33.82 23.86
CA VAL A 506 -17.07 -32.89 24.08
C VAL A 506 -16.51 -31.54 24.51
N TRP A 507 -16.83 -30.49 23.76
CA TRP A 507 -16.48 -29.11 24.09
C TRP A 507 -17.42 -28.53 25.15
N ASN A 508 -16.87 -27.73 26.05
CA ASN A 508 -17.64 -26.97 27.01
C ASN A 508 -17.92 -25.59 26.43
N TYR A 509 -19.00 -25.46 25.65
CA TYR A 509 -19.34 -24.22 24.94
C TYR A 509 -19.51 -23.00 25.87
N ASP A 510 -19.84 -23.18 27.15
CA ASP A 510 -19.93 -22.07 28.11
C ASP A 510 -18.55 -21.48 28.49
N GLN A 511 -17.49 -22.28 28.36
CA GLN A 511 -16.11 -21.86 28.64
C GLN A 511 -15.31 -21.63 27.36
N ASP A 512 -15.64 -22.35 26.30
CA ASP A 512 -14.82 -22.46 25.10
C ASP A 512 -15.26 -21.50 23.98
N LEU A 513 -16.34 -20.74 24.19
CA LEU A 513 -16.85 -19.76 23.23
C LEU A 513 -17.04 -18.39 23.88
N ASN A 514 -16.81 -17.36 23.07
CA ASN A 514 -17.11 -15.99 23.45
C ASN A 514 -18.64 -15.75 23.40
N PRO A 515 -19.22 -15.02 24.36
CA PRO A 515 -20.66 -14.78 24.40
C PRO A 515 -21.11 -13.86 23.26
N CYS A 516 -22.28 -14.15 22.69
CA CYS A 516 -22.90 -13.31 21.67
C CYS A 516 -23.50 -12.02 22.29
N PRO A 517 -23.49 -10.89 21.57
CA PRO A 517 -24.28 -9.72 21.92
C PRO A 517 -25.77 -10.08 22.01
N CYS A 518 -26.51 -9.50 22.96
CA CYS A 518 -27.91 -9.88 23.20
C CYS A 518 -28.87 -9.43 22.09
N ASP A 519 -28.51 -8.35 21.38
CA ASP A 519 -29.32 -7.78 20.30
C ASP A 519 -28.42 -7.28 19.15
N LEU A 520 -29.04 -7.07 17.99
CA LEU A 520 -28.33 -6.63 16.78
C LEU A 520 -27.65 -5.27 16.95
N SER A 521 -28.28 -4.36 17.68
CA SER A 521 -27.73 -3.02 17.94
C SER A 521 -26.41 -3.08 18.70
N GLN A 522 -26.30 -3.98 19.70
CA GLN A 522 -25.06 -4.24 20.42
C GLN A 522 -23.99 -4.83 19.49
N ALA A 523 -24.36 -5.80 18.65
CA ALA A 523 -23.45 -6.41 17.69
C ALA A 523 -22.85 -5.37 16.72
N LEU A 524 -23.69 -4.50 16.15
CA LEU A 524 -23.26 -3.46 15.20
C LEU A 524 -22.41 -2.36 15.85
N ALA A 525 -22.57 -2.13 17.16
CA ALA A 525 -21.75 -1.19 17.94
C ALA A 525 -20.38 -1.78 18.34
N ASP A 526 -20.29 -3.10 18.49
CA ASP A 526 -19.11 -3.82 18.98
C ASP A 526 -18.16 -4.31 17.87
N ARG A 527 -17.79 -3.37 17.00
CA ARG A 527 -16.95 -3.64 15.82
C ARG A 527 -15.52 -4.07 16.15
N ALA A 528 -15.10 -3.93 17.41
CA ALA A 528 -13.78 -4.34 17.87
C ALA A 528 -13.69 -5.84 18.17
N ARG A 529 -14.82 -6.50 18.42
CA ARG A 529 -14.89 -7.94 18.74
C ARG A 529 -15.70 -8.72 17.72
N PHE A 530 -16.57 -8.06 16.97
CA PHE A 530 -17.45 -8.71 16.00
C PHE A 530 -17.38 -8.03 14.64
N ARG A 531 -17.44 -8.84 13.58
CA ARG A 531 -17.59 -8.37 12.20
C ARG A 531 -18.77 -9.09 11.52
N PRO A 532 -19.43 -8.48 10.53
CA PRO A 532 -20.38 -9.19 9.66
C PRO A 532 -19.79 -10.47 9.06
N VAL A 533 -20.62 -11.48 8.83
CA VAL A 533 -20.26 -12.66 8.02
C VAL A 533 -20.79 -12.52 6.61
N ASP A 534 -19.98 -12.92 5.62
CA ASP A 534 -20.28 -12.70 4.20
C ASP A 534 -21.59 -13.36 3.72
N PHE A 535 -22.00 -14.47 4.33
CA PHE A 535 -23.21 -15.20 3.93
C PHE A 535 -24.51 -14.64 4.53
N CYS A 536 -24.45 -13.60 5.37
CA CYS A 536 -25.62 -12.95 5.96
C CYS A 536 -25.30 -11.52 6.46
N ASP A 537 -24.74 -10.69 5.58
CA ASP A 537 -24.43 -9.29 5.86
C ASP A 537 -25.49 -8.33 5.28
N MET A 538 -26.31 -7.73 6.15
CA MET A 538 -27.31 -6.75 5.77
C MET A 538 -26.73 -5.48 5.14
N SER A 539 -25.43 -5.21 5.33
CA SER A 539 -24.75 -4.08 4.69
C SER A 539 -24.56 -4.26 3.18
N THR A 540 -24.68 -5.50 2.70
CA THR A 540 -24.61 -5.88 1.29
C THR A 540 -25.98 -5.95 0.61
N ALA A 541 -27.06 -5.74 1.37
CA ALA A 541 -28.40 -5.63 0.81
C ALA A 541 -28.43 -4.48 -0.21
N GLY A 542 -28.72 -4.81 -1.48
CA GLY A 542 -28.84 -3.83 -2.55
C GLY A 542 -29.99 -2.85 -2.31
N PHE A 543 -30.09 -1.82 -3.14
CA PHE A 543 -31.15 -0.78 -3.04
C PHE A 543 -32.59 -1.32 -3.07
N ASP A 544 -32.79 -2.54 -3.58
CA ASP A 544 -34.10 -3.19 -3.67
C ASP A 544 -34.44 -4.09 -2.47
N ASP A 545 -33.60 -4.16 -1.42
CA ASP A 545 -33.79 -5.03 -0.24
C ASP A 545 -34.08 -6.50 -0.60
N ASN A 546 -33.55 -6.98 -1.72
CA ASN A 546 -33.63 -8.41 -2.03
C ASN A 546 -32.80 -9.17 -0.99
N GLU A 547 -33.45 -10.00 -0.17
CA GLU A 547 -32.87 -10.78 0.94
C GLU A 547 -31.87 -11.88 0.48
N ASP A 548 -31.37 -11.81 -0.75
CA ASP A 548 -30.43 -12.77 -1.34
C ASP A 548 -29.13 -12.88 -0.53
N TYR A 549 -28.75 -11.81 0.19
CA TYR A 549 -27.56 -11.76 1.03
C TYR A 549 -27.60 -12.74 2.22
N CYS A 550 -28.78 -13.25 2.60
CA CYS A 550 -28.96 -14.20 3.71
C CYS A 550 -29.82 -15.42 3.28
N PHE A 551 -29.73 -15.81 2.01
CA PHE A 551 -30.67 -16.75 1.37
C PHE A 551 -30.82 -18.14 2.02
N LEU A 552 -29.80 -18.63 2.74
CA LEU A 552 -29.83 -19.95 3.40
C LEU A 552 -30.43 -19.92 4.80
N ARG A 553 -30.75 -18.75 5.35
CA ARG A 553 -31.15 -18.58 6.75
C ARG A 553 -32.48 -17.87 6.85
N GLU A 554 -33.55 -18.62 6.65
CA GLU A 554 -34.91 -18.12 6.79
C GLU A 554 -35.13 -17.51 8.19
N GLY A 555 -35.72 -16.30 8.23
CA GLY A 555 -36.04 -15.58 9.46
C GLY A 555 -34.86 -14.86 10.12
N ILE A 556 -33.68 -14.85 9.50
CA ILE A 556 -32.50 -14.14 10.00
C ILE A 556 -32.27 -12.87 9.18
N LYS A 557 -32.07 -11.76 9.89
CA LYS A 557 -31.78 -10.44 9.31
C LYS A 557 -30.28 -10.23 9.09
N HIS A 558 -29.45 -10.66 10.05
CA HIS A 558 -28.01 -10.42 10.03
C HIS A 558 -27.26 -11.40 10.93
N CYS A 559 -26.03 -11.75 10.56
CA CYS A 559 -25.12 -12.49 11.44
C CYS A 559 -23.77 -11.77 11.57
N VAL A 560 -23.15 -11.92 12.75
CA VAL A 560 -21.77 -11.47 13.03
C VAL A 560 -20.93 -12.62 13.55
N ILE A 561 -19.63 -12.60 13.28
CA ILE A 561 -18.65 -13.53 13.83
C ILE A 561 -17.72 -12.82 14.81
N ASN A 562 -17.39 -13.51 15.90
CA ASN A 562 -16.37 -13.02 16.83
C ASN A 562 -14.98 -13.13 16.20
N ILE A 563 -14.25 -12.01 16.12
CA ILE A 563 -12.89 -11.97 15.53
C ILE A 563 -11.79 -12.28 16.55
N ILE A 564 -12.14 -12.36 17.84
CA ILE A 564 -11.21 -12.77 18.89
C ILE A 564 -11.40 -14.27 19.09
N ASN A 565 -10.39 -15.03 18.72
CA ASN A 565 -10.38 -16.48 18.88
C ASN A 565 -10.65 -16.85 20.35
N SER A 566 -11.48 -17.86 20.56
CA SER A 566 -11.65 -18.43 21.90
C SER A 566 -10.34 -19.11 22.37
N PRO A 567 -10.21 -19.46 23.67
CA PRO A 567 -9.05 -20.21 24.16
C PRO A 567 -8.82 -21.56 23.46
N GLN A 568 -9.83 -22.08 22.76
CA GLN A 568 -9.81 -23.32 22.01
C GLN A 568 -9.77 -23.09 20.50
N ASN A 569 -9.59 -21.85 20.05
CA ASN A 569 -9.57 -21.44 18.64
C ASN A 569 -10.87 -21.72 17.89
N ALA A 570 -12.00 -21.47 18.56
CA ALA A 570 -13.33 -21.49 17.96
C ALA A 570 -13.91 -20.09 17.84
N ASP A 571 -14.87 -19.96 16.93
CA ASP A 571 -15.63 -18.73 16.74
C ASP A 571 -17.09 -18.91 17.13
N SER A 572 -17.70 -17.81 17.55
CA SER A 572 -19.14 -17.72 17.75
C SER A 572 -19.74 -16.89 16.63
N VAL A 573 -20.64 -17.51 15.87
CA VAL A 573 -21.43 -16.83 14.85
C VAL A 573 -22.81 -16.55 15.42
N CYS A 574 -23.09 -15.27 15.64
CA CYS A 574 -24.27 -14.76 16.31
C CYS A 574 -25.24 -14.19 15.26
N CYS A 575 -26.41 -14.78 15.13
CA CYS A 575 -27.43 -14.42 14.15
C CYS A 575 -28.65 -13.81 14.82
N TYR A 576 -29.22 -12.79 14.18
CA TYR A 576 -30.31 -11.97 14.72
C TYR A 576 -31.53 -12.02 13.80
N ASP A 577 -32.72 -12.11 14.38
CA ASP A 577 -33.99 -12.06 13.66
C ASP A 577 -34.36 -10.62 13.25
N TYR A 578 -35.50 -10.48 12.57
CA TYR A 578 -36.03 -9.18 12.14
C TYR A 578 -36.48 -8.30 13.30
N GLU A 579 -36.79 -8.90 14.44
CA GLU A 579 -37.04 -8.25 15.72
C GLU A 579 -35.75 -7.90 16.49
N GLU A 580 -34.58 -8.10 15.87
CA GLU A 580 -33.23 -7.79 16.38
C GLU A 580 -32.78 -8.62 17.58
N ASN A 581 -33.44 -9.73 17.86
CA ASN A 581 -33.11 -10.65 18.95
C ASN A 581 -32.10 -11.70 18.50
N LEU A 582 -31.19 -12.07 19.41
CA LEU A 582 -30.28 -13.18 19.20
C LEU A 582 -31.06 -14.50 19.07
N VAL A 583 -30.88 -15.21 17.95
CA VAL A 583 -31.50 -16.51 17.67
C VAL A 583 -30.50 -17.62 17.99
N TYR A 584 -30.76 -18.46 18.99
CA TYR A 584 -29.81 -19.49 19.41
C TYR A 584 -29.79 -20.71 18.48
N ALA A 585 -28.66 -21.43 18.47
CA ALA A 585 -28.48 -22.65 17.70
C ALA A 585 -29.58 -23.70 17.92
N GLY A 586 -30.12 -23.82 19.13
CA GLY A 586 -31.16 -24.80 19.46
C GLY A 586 -32.60 -24.34 19.18
N ASP A 587 -32.80 -23.04 18.91
CA ASP A 587 -34.14 -22.47 18.75
C ASP A 587 -34.58 -22.46 17.28
N SER A 588 -33.63 -22.33 16.35
CA SER A 588 -33.88 -22.34 14.91
C SER A 588 -32.70 -22.95 14.16
N PHE A 589 -32.98 -23.72 13.11
CA PHE A 589 -31.98 -24.26 12.19
C PHE A 589 -31.23 -23.17 11.42
N SER A 590 -31.85 -22.00 11.25
CA SER A 590 -31.26 -20.80 10.66
C SER A 590 -30.44 -19.98 11.65
N GLY A 591 -30.52 -20.28 12.95
CA GLY A 591 -29.98 -19.46 14.03
C GLY A 591 -28.46 -19.44 14.14
N SER A 592 -27.98 -18.87 15.25
CA SER A 592 -26.56 -18.79 15.61
C SER A 592 -25.91 -20.17 15.66
N PHE A 593 -24.61 -20.26 15.41
CA PHE A 593 -23.84 -21.52 15.47
C PHE A 593 -22.37 -21.24 15.83
N SER A 594 -21.63 -22.28 16.22
CA SER A 594 -20.18 -22.16 16.45
C SER A 594 -19.38 -22.72 15.29
N HIS A 595 -18.19 -22.17 15.07
CA HIS A 595 -17.15 -22.81 14.28
C HIS A 595 -16.15 -23.46 15.22
N ARG A 596 -15.84 -24.75 15.06
CA ARG A 596 -14.80 -25.41 15.87
C ARG A 596 -13.38 -25.09 15.40
N THR A 597 -13.26 -24.53 14.20
CA THR A 597 -12.01 -23.96 13.70
C THR A 597 -12.23 -22.50 13.38
N THR A 598 -11.38 -21.64 13.93
CA THR A 598 -11.47 -20.20 13.73
C THR A 598 -11.20 -19.80 12.28
N VAL A 599 -11.98 -18.87 11.74
CA VAL A 599 -11.80 -18.30 10.40
C VAL A 599 -10.46 -17.57 10.26
N ASN A 600 -9.87 -17.11 11.35
CA ASN A 600 -8.56 -16.46 11.35
C ASN A 600 -7.39 -17.45 11.19
N GLY A 601 -7.66 -18.75 11.26
CA GLY A 601 -6.64 -19.79 11.36
C GLY A 601 -5.84 -19.75 12.67
N VAL A 602 -4.91 -20.69 12.82
CA VAL A 602 -4.07 -20.84 14.02
C VAL A 602 -2.63 -21.17 13.61
N PRO A 603 -1.62 -20.39 14.03
CA PRO A 603 -0.24 -20.76 13.81
C PRO A 603 0.15 -22.08 14.54
N PRO A 604 0.92 -22.99 13.92
CA PRO A 604 1.37 -22.96 12.53
C PRO A 604 0.21 -23.26 11.56
N TYR A 605 -0.03 -22.35 10.61
CA TYR A 605 -1.23 -22.39 9.76
C TYR A 605 -1.22 -23.57 8.76
N ASN A 606 -0.05 -24.02 8.32
CA ASN A 606 0.11 -25.11 7.35
C ASN A 606 -0.14 -26.49 7.98
N ALA A 607 -1.30 -26.66 8.60
CA ALA A 607 -1.75 -27.88 9.24
C ALA A 607 -3.27 -28.02 9.12
N PRO A 608 -3.81 -29.24 9.17
CA PRO A 608 -5.26 -29.46 9.21
C PRO A 608 -5.89 -28.69 10.38
N LYS A 609 -7.11 -28.17 10.16
CA LYS A 609 -7.88 -27.36 11.13
C LYS A 609 -7.22 -26.02 11.51
N ALA A 610 -6.19 -25.56 10.80
CA ALA A 610 -5.40 -24.39 11.14
C ALA A 610 -5.32 -23.32 10.03
N VAL A 611 -5.76 -23.63 8.80
CA VAL A 611 -5.67 -22.73 7.65
C VAL A 611 -6.78 -21.68 7.72
N PRO A 612 -6.44 -20.38 7.64
CA PRO A 612 -7.42 -19.28 7.64
C PRO A 612 -8.50 -19.48 6.58
N VAL A 613 -9.77 -19.31 6.99
CA VAL A 613 -11.03 -19.54 6.27
C VAL A 613 -11.25 -20.97 5.74
N LEU A 614 -10.27 -21.57 5.09
CA LEU A 614 -10.35 -22.86 4.40
C LEU A 614 -10.59 -24.03 5.36
N SER A 615 -9.96 -24.04 6.54
CA SER A 615 -10.23 -25.07 7.55
C SER A 615 -11.66 -24.99 8.08
N THR A 616 -12.20 -23.78 8.26
CA THR A 616 -13.60 -23.58 8.68
C THR A 616 -14.57 -24.10 7.64
N TRP A 617 -14.25 -23.96 6.35
CA TRP A 617 -15.07 -24.56 5.30
C TRP A 617 -15.21 -26.07 5.48
N ILE A 618 -14.09 -26.79 5.57
CA ILE A 618 -14.08 -28.25 5.73
C ILE A 618 -14.76 -28.71 7.03
N ASN A 619 -14.48 -28.05 8.15
CA ASN A 619 -14.86 -28.56 9.46
C ASN A 619 -16.24 -28.11 9.92
N ASP A 620 -16.74 -26.97 9.42
CA ASP A 620 -17.93 -26.31 9.96
C ASP A 620 -18.97 -25.94 8.89
N ILE A 621 -18.55 -25.49 7.70
CA ILE A 621 -19.50 -25.02 6.66
C ILE A 621 -20.01 -26.17 5.79
N ILE A 622 -19.15 -27.06 5.30
CA ILE A 622 -19.58 -28.23 4.50
C ILE A 622 -20.56 -29.14 5.27
N PRO A 623 -20.33 -29.44 6.57
CA PRO A 623 -21.31 -30.19 7.36
C PRO A 623 -22.65 -29.46 7.49
N TYR A 624 -22.66 -28.12 7.57
CA TYR A 624 -23.91 -27.36 7.56
C TYR A 624 -24.68 -27.54 6.25
N TYR A 625 -24.01 -27.47 5.10
CA TYR A 625 -24.64 -27.75 3.80
C TYR A 625 -25.21 -29.17 3.74
N SER A 626 -24.47 -30.14 4.27
CA SER A 626 -24.89 -31.56 4.26
C SER A 626 -26.06 -31.84 5.21
N CYS A 627 -26.05 -31.26 6.43
CA CYS A 627 -27.05 -31.55 7.45
C CYS A 627 -28.30 -30.68 7.38
N CYS A 628 -28.15 -29.39 7.05
CA CYS A 628 -29.19 -28.37 7.22
C CYS A 628 -29.73 -27.79 5.91
N VAL A 629 -28.91 -27.72 4.85
CA VAL A 629 -29.34 -27.14 3.56
C VAL A 629 -29.94 -28.22 2.66
N TRP A 630 -29.22 -29.33 2.48
CA TRP A 630 -29.66 -30.42 1.60
C TRP A 630 -30.23 -31.61 2.36
N GLY A 631 -29.78 -31.81 3.60
CA GLY A 631 -30.30 -32.84 4.49
C GLY A 631 -31.47 -32.32 5.34
N ASP A 632 -32.15 -33.26 5.99
CA ASP A 632 -33.24 -33.01 6.94
C ASP A 632 -32.80 -33.38 8.38
N LEU A 633 -31.49 -33.40 8.64
CA LEU A 633 -30.86 -33.85 9.90
C LEU A 633 -30.12 -32.71 10.61
N CYS A 634 -30.63 -31.49 10.50
CA CYS A 634 -29.96 -30.30 11.04
C CYS A 634 -29.80 -30.36 12.56
N GLU A 635 -30.62 -31.14 13.28
CA GLU A 635 -30.43 -31.37 14.71
C GLU A 635 -29.05 -31.96 15.05
N TYR A 636 -28.46 -32.76 14.15
CA TYR A 636 -27.12 -33.32 14.37
C TYR A 636 -26.06 -32.23 14.31
N TYR A 637 -26.23 -31.27 13.40
CA TYR A 637 -25.34 -30.12 13.31
C TYR A 637 -25.45 -29.24 14.56
N GLN A 638 -26.66 -28.89 14.97
CA GLN A 638 -26.92 -28.03 16.14
C GLN A 638 -26.36 -28.61 17.44
N VAL A 639 -26.46 -29.93 17.65
CA VAL A 639 -25.91 -30.60 18.84
C VAL A 639 -24.39 -30.44 18.91
N HIS A 640 -23.70 -30.47 17.77
CA HIS A 640 -22.24 -30.39 17.71
C HIS A 640 -21.69 -28.97 17.58
N ARG A 641 -22.53 -28.02 17.16
CA ARG A 641 -22.23 -26.59 16.96
C ARG A 641 -23.12 -25.65 17.78
N PRO A 642 -23.24 -25.83 19.10
CA PRO A 642 -24.00 -24.92 19.94
C PRO A 642 -23.33 -23.55 20.01
N THR A 643 -24.11 -22.50 20.23
CA THR A 643 -23.59 -21.16 20.57
C THR A 643 -23.79 -20.85 22.03
N ARG A 644 -22.86 -20.05 22.57
CA ARG A 644 -23.01 -19.48 23.91
C ARG A 644 -24.08 -18.39 23.92
N ASP A 645 -24.81 -18.31 25.02
CA ASP A 645 -25.81 -17.28 25.21
C ASP A 645 -25.22 -15.88 25.52
N CYS A 646 -26.09 -14.88 25.58
CA CYS A 646 -25.66 -13.50 25.84
C CYS A 646 -25.50 -13.15 27.32
N ARG A 647 -25.70 -14.09 28.27
CA ARG A 647 -25.70 -13.77 29.72
C ARG A 647 -24.37 -13.20 30.21
N TRP A 648 -23.29 -13.51 29.51
CA TRP A 648 -21.93 -13.09 29.85
C TRP A 648 -21.36 -12.04 28.89
N TYR A 649 -22.19 -11.52 27.99
CA TYR A 649 -21.80 -10.42 27.13
C TYR A 649 -21.68 -9.13 27.95
N ASP A 650 -20.49 -8.55 27.98
CA ASP A 650 -20.24 -7.22 28.55
C ASP A 650 -20.12 -6.22 27.40
N SER A 651 -21.05 -5.27 27.32
CA SER A 651 -21.06 -4.27 26.25
C SER A 651 -19.80 -3.40 26.30
N PRO A 652 -19.24 -2.99 25.14
CA PRO A 652 -18.07 -2.13 25.10
C PRO A 652 -18.34 -0.82 25.87
N ARG A 653 -17.38 -0.42 26.72
CA ARG A 653 -17.48 0.86 27.43
C ARG A 653 -16.98 1.98 26.54
N MET A 654 -17.68 3.11 26.53
CA MET A 654 -17.21 4.29 25.80
C MET A 654 -15.89 4.79 26.40
N ALA A 655 -14.86 4.96 25.56
CA ALA A 655 -13.70 5.74 25.93
C ALA A 655 -14.07 7.23 25.95
N VAL A 656 -13.71 7.94 27.02
CA VAL A 656 -14.08 9.35 27.21
C VAL A 656 -12.81 10.16 27.39
N VAL A 657 -12.66 11.21 26.57
CA VAL A 657 -11.66 12.26 26.79
C VAL A 657 -12.37 13.45 27.41
N PHE A 658 -11.95 13.89 28.60
CA PHE A 658 -12.55 15.05 29.28
C PHE A 658 -11.48 15.94 29.90
N GLY A 659 -11.33 17.17 29.41
CA GLY A 659 -10.31 18.11 29.89
C GLY A 659 -8.89 17.79 29.40
N ASP A 660 -7.90 18.57 29.85
CA ASP A 660 -6.52 18.58 29.33
C ASP A 660 -5.52 17.95 30.31
N PRO A 661 -4.98 16.75 30.00
CA PRO A 661 -5.58 15.63 29.28
C PRO A 661 -5.94 14.51 30.27
N HIS A 662 -7.25 14.28 30.47
CA HIS A 662 -7.75 13.07 31.12
C HIS A 662 -8.48 12.22 30.09
N PHE A 663 -8.15 10.94 30.02
CA PHE A 663 -8.93 9.99 29.24
C PHE A 663 -9.17 8.69 30.01
N VAL A 664 -10.35 8.11 29.79
CA VAL A 664 -10.70 6.76 30.26
C VAL A 664 -10.67 5.84 29.04
N THR A 665 -9.86 4.80 29.08
CA THR A 665 -9.77 3.78 28.02
C THR A 665 -10.95 2.82 28.04
N PHE A 666 -11.10 2.01 26.99
CA PHE A 666 -12.21 1.05 26.82
C PHE A 666 -12.31 -0.01 27.93
N ASP A 667 -11.19 -0.32 28.59
CA ASP A 667 -11.13 -1.19 29.78
C ASP A 667 -11.48 -0.45 31.09
N GLY A 668 -11.87 0.82 31.00
CA GLY A 668 -12.23 1.66 32.14
C GLY A 668 -11.04 2.17 32.96
N VAL A 669 -9.82 2.11 32.40
CA VAL A 669 -8.61 2.67 33.05
C VAL A 669 -8.52 4.15 32.76
N GLU A 670 -8.35 4.94 33.83
CA GLU A 670 -8.23 6.38 33.75
C GLU A 670 -6.75 6.79 33.67
N TYR A 671 -6.43 7.61 32.69
CA TYR A 671 -5.13 8.23 32.48
C TYR A 671 -5.26 9.73 32.62
N SER A 672 -4.37 10.31 33.43
CA SER A 672 -4.29 11.75 33.67
C SER A 672 -2.89 12.22 33.31
N PHE A 673 -2.78 13.13 32.35
CA PHE A 673 -1.52 13.76 32.01
C PHE A 673 -1.46 15.10 32.73
N ASN A 674 -0.34 15.41 33.37
CA ASN A 674 -0.10 16.74 33.87
C ASN A 674 0.92 17.39 32.94
N GLY A 675 0.45 18.26 32.05
CA GLY A 675 1.33 19.06 31.21
C GLY A 675 2.17 19.99 32.07
N LYS A 676 3.43 19.62 32.35
CA LYS A 676 4.46 20.59 32.76
C LYS A 676 5.26 20.96 31.52
N GLY A 677 5.15 22.22 31.12
CA GLY A 677 5.95 22.81 30.06
C GLY A 677 7.45 22.68 30.33
N ASN A 678 8.17 22.50 29.23
CA ASN A 678 9.62 22.38 29.05
C ASN A 678 10.23 21.01 29.37
N GLY A 679 10.37 20.23 28.29
CA GLY A 679 11.32 19.15 28.04
C GLY A 679 11.79 18.35 29.25
N HIS A 680 11.13 17.22 29.54
CA HIS A 680 11.74 15.92 29.87
C HIS A 680 10.64 14.85 30.04
N SER A 681 10.92 13.64 29.55
CA SER A 681 10.14 12.37 29.52
C SER A 681 8.71 12.35 30.09
N CYS A 682 7.74 11.99 29.24
CA CYS A 682 6.42 11.52 29.66
C CYS A 682 6.54 10.16 30.39
N GLY A 683 6.09 10.09 31.64
CA GLY A 683 5.95 8.84 32.40
C GLY A 683 4.49 8.61 32.76
N LEU A 684 3.97 7.42 32.42
CA LEU A 684 2.62 6.98 32.78
C LEU A 684 2.55 6.73 34.29
N ARG A 685 1.58 7.35 34.98
CA ARG A 685 1.33 7.09 36.40
C ARG A 685 -0.11 6.66 36.60
N ARG A 686 -0.29 5.43 37.09
CA ARG A 686 -1.58 4.85 37.50
C ARG A 686 -2.02 5.49 38.82
N GLU A 687 -3.19 6.14 38.86
CA GLU A 687 -3.75 6.62 40.13
C GLU A 687 -4.66 5.55 40.78
N PRO A 688 -4.47 5.22 42.07
CA PRO A 688 -5.43 4.41 42.82
C PRO A 688 -6.60 5.28 43.28
N ARG A 689 -7.83 4.81 43.05
CA ARG A 689 -9.08 5.44 43.48
C ARG A 689 -9.07 5.80 44.97
N THR A 690 -8.97 7.09 45.28
CA THR A 690 -9.52 7.66 46.52
C THR A 690 -10.05 9.06 46.23
N GLY A 691 -11.37 9.25 46.38
CA GLY A 691 -11.97 10.57 46.30
C GLY A 691 -11.60 11.43 47.51
N SER A 692 -11.48 12.74 47.30
CA SER A 692 -11.94 13.84 48.18
C SER A 692 -11.22 15.16 47.82
N TYR A 693 -12.03 16.21 47.67
CA TYR A 693 -11.70 17.63 47.48
C TYR A 693 -10.45 18.18 48.21
N CYS A 694 -9.77 19.18 47.62
CA CYS A 694 -9.27 20.33 48.39
C CYS A 694 -9.00 21.62 47.60
N ARG A 695 -9.11 22.72 48.35
CA ARG A 695 -9.21 24.14 47.99
C ARG A 695 -7.98 24.76 47.33
N VAL A 696 -8.25 25.79 46.53
CA VAL A 696 -7.30 26.82 46.05
C VAL A 696 -6.74 27.64 47.22
N GLY A 697 -5.43 27.84 47.24
CA GLY A 697 -4.72 28.81 48.07
C GLY A 697 -3.26 29.01 47.61
N PRO A 698 -2.71 30.25 47.55
CA PRO A 698 -1.48 30.56 46.80
C PRO A 698 -0.22 30.60 47.68
N ASN A 699 0.94 30.40 47.01
CA ASN A 699 2.29 30.95 47.28
C ASN A 699 3.46 30.00 47.63
N ARG A 700 4.55 30.28 46.88
CA ARG A 700 6.00 30.20 47.16
C ARG A 700 6.80 28.95 46.76
N CYS A 701 7.61 29.17 45.73
CA CYS A 701 8.86 28.48 45.42
C CYS A 701 9.80 28.34 46.64
N ARG A 702 10.44 27.17 46.75
CA ARG A 702 11.79 27.02 47.32
C ARG A 702 12.52 25.90 46.58
N ILE A 703 13.65 26.25 45.97
CA ILE A 703 14.67 25.32 45.51
C ILE A 703 15.49 24.92 46.74
N GLY A 704 15.69 23.62 46.94
CA GLY A 704 16.57 23.05 47.95
C GLY A 704 17.23 21.79 47.39
N LYS A 705 18.54 21.87 47.19
CA LYS A 705 19.43 20.83 46.68
C LYS A 705 19.99 20.08 47.90
N GLU A 706 19.88 18.76 47.97
CA GLU A 706 20.73 17.94 48.84
C GLU A 706 20.98 16.55 48.24
N ILE A 707 22.21 16.09 48.43
CA ILE A 707 22.95 15.03 47.74
C ILE A 707 22.90 13.75 48.58
N GLY A 708 22.91 12.56 47.96
CA GLY A 708 23.15 11.31 48.69
C GLY A 708 23.18 10.04 47.84
N SER A 709 24.33 9.75 47.24
CA SER A 709 24.70 8.45 46.65
C SER A 709 25.02 7.40 47.73
N LYS A 710 24.59 6.13 47.56
CA LYS A 710 25.38 4.87 47.73
C LYS A 710 24.52 3.57 47.59
N PRO A 711 25.14 2.38 47.41
CA PRO A 711 24.75 1.34 46.43
C PRO A 711 24.05 0.11 47.03
N LEU A 712 23.54 -0.77 46.17
CA LEU A 712 22.97 -2.08 46.51
C LEU A 712 23.92 -3.21 46.09
N ASP A 713 24.42 -3.94 47.09
CA ASP A 713 25.09 -5.24 46.94
C ASP A 713 24.04 -6.37 46.93
N SER A 714 24.30 -7.36 46.08
CA SER A 714 23.66 -8.67 45.96
C SER A 714 24.02 -9.64 47.10
N PRO A 715 23.20 -10.65 47.42
CA PRO A 715 23.65 -11.87 48.12
C PRO A 715 23.62 -13.13 47.23
N PRO A 716 24.47 -14.14 47.53
CA PRO A 716 24.66 -15.36 46.73
C PRO A 716 23.76 -16.54 47.16
N TRP A 717 23.55 -17.46 46.21
CA TRP A 717 23.02 -18.81 46.37
C TRP A 717 23.84 -19.66 47.36
N PRO A 718 23.24 -20.67 47.99
CA PRO A 718 22.98 -21.97 47.34
C PRO A 718 21.50 -22.30 47.12
#